data_AF-A0A9E3MK17-F1
#
_entry.id   AF-A0A9E3MK17-F1
#
_cell.length_a   1.000
_cell.length_b   1.000
_cell.length_c   1.000
_cell.angle_alpha   90.00
_cell.angle_beta   90.00
_cell.angle_gamma   90.00
#
_symmetry.space_group_name_H-M   'P 1'
#
loop_
_entity.id
_entity.type
_entity.pdbx_description
1 polymer ?
#
loop_
_entity_poly.entity_id
_entity_poly.type
_entity_poly.pdbx_seq_one_letter_code
_entity_poly.pdbx_strand_id
1 'polypeptide(L)'
;MLFPRRSALITACAVALLAIHFWLGVSATFQKSVTADETAHLTGGYSYWKFNDYRLQPENGNLPQRWAALPLLIEKPRLDPASEPFLWSLSHVWLISQRFLFETGNNTDFMLATARACMALWSVATGLLVFAWSRRLWGDWAGLFSLSLYAFSATTLAHGPLVTSDMTVTFFLLAAAGAYWRHLERLTPGTLALSLATTGFAAVAKFSFLLLIPVFSLLLLWRWLETKPTTLSFGKQTRPVTSRKARAGLMLASAALHILAAWFIIWLFFGFRFSAFAPELPAAFKYYIPWEVVMPQHGFWQKFVMTSRTWHLLPDAYLQGFSYVLYAAEERSAFLNGAYSNTGWFYFFPYAFLVKTPLAELVAYAAALLAALLHWRKKNGGEILADLRRVAPLLILFGVYWAFSLTSHLNIGHRHILPVYPVLFILAGVLVRPAARWFWRAGAGALACAAAVGAFSIYPHYLAYFNLFAGGPDQGYRHLIDSSSDWGQDLPGIARWLRENQHPGEAAYISYFGMGDPRYEGITAKPLAPYYYHYRLRPWLELKPGIYCIGATLLQDAYSPWRGRWTGGREGIYQVLLKNLRGELKAGTRKPWIKDFAEGDDKPLADLERLRFARLTSYLRLRRPDAIIGHSTFVYRLSAEEVNIVVDGSLEALAGLMERALADPAY
;
A
#
# COMPACT_ATOMS: atom_id res chain seq x y z
N MET A 1 -6.36 -13.54 48.12
CA MET A 1 -6.56 -14.09 46.76
C MET A 1 -6.19 -13.01 45.75
N LEU A 2 -4.94 -12.98 45.25
CA LEU A 2 -4.39 -11.83 44.51
C LEU A 2 -3.90 -12.15 43.09
N PHE A 3 -4.41 -13.22 42.46
CA PHE A 3 -4.12 -13.51 41.06
C PHE A 3 -5.40 -13.53 40.23
N PRO A 4 -5.48 -12.75 39.13
CA PRO A 4 -6.60 -12.84 38.20
C PRO A 4 -6.71 -14.27 37.64
N ARG A 5 -7.94 -14.78 37.47
CA ARG A 5 -8.19 -16.05 36.76
C ARG A 5 -7.44 -16.01 35.43
N ARG A 6 -6.69 -17.05 35.08
CA ARG A 6 -5.80 -17.14 33.90
C ARG A 6 -6.35 -16.48 32.61
N SER A 7 -7.65 -16.59 32.36
CA SER A 7 -8.31 -15.94 31.21
C SER A 7 -8.24 -14.40 31.23
N ALA A 8 -8.37 -13.78 32.40
CA ALA A 8 -8.29 -12.32 32.56
C ALA A 8 -6.88 -11.79 32.30
N LEU A 9 -5.83 -12.51 32.75
CA LEU A 9 -4.44 -12.15 32.44
C LEU A 9 -4.17 -12.20 30.93
N ILE A 10 -4.60 -13.28 30.26
CA ILE A 10 -4.42 -13.43 28.81
C ILE A 10 -5.12 -12.29 28.06
N THR A 11 -6.36 -11.95 28.45
CA THR A 11 -7.09 -10.83 27.86
C THR A 11 -6.37 -9.49 28.11
N ALA A 12 -5.87 -9.25 29.33
CA ALA A 12 -5.14 -8.04 29.65
C ALA A 12 -3.86 -7.90 28.81
N CYS A 13 -3.08 -8.97 28.65
CA CYS A 13 -1.90 -8.98 27.78
C CYS A 13 -2.26 -8.72 26.32
N ALA A 14 -3.36 -9.30 25.82
CA ALA A 14 -3.81 -9.06 24.44
C ALA A 14 -4.22 -7.59 24.22
N VAL A 15 -4.97 -7.00 25.17
CA VAL A 15 -5.34 -5.58 25.14
C VAL A 15 -4.09 -4.70 25.19
N ALA A 16 -3.13 -5.00 26.06
CA ALA A 16 -1.88 -4.26 26.15
C ALA A 16 -1.07 -4.32 24.84
N LEU A 17 -0.93 -5.49 24.22
CA LEU A 17 -0.25 -5.63 22.92
C LEU A 17 -0.95 -4.86 21.80
N LEU A 18 -2.28 -4.87 21.76
CA LEU A 18 -3.06 -4.09 20.79
C LEU A 18 -2.92 -2.59 21.02
N ALA A 19 -2.91 -2.14 22.27
CA ALA A 19 -2.68 -0.74 22.62
C ALA A 19 -1.27 -0.28 22.26
N ILE A 20 -0.25 -1.11 22.50
CA ILE A 20 1.14 -0.85 22.07
C ILE A 20 1.22 -0.79 20.56
N HIS A 21 0.59 -1.72 19.83
CA HIS A 21 0.56 -1.71 18.36
C HIS A 21 -0.07 -0.42 17.82
N PHE A 22 -1.22 -0.03 18.37
CA PHE A 22 -1.90 1.22 18.02
C PHE A 22 -1.00 2.44 18.29
N TRP A 23 -0.41 2.51 19.48
CA TRP A 23 0.47 3.60 19.87
C TRP A 23 1.71 3.68 18.98
N LEU A 24 2.41 2.57 18.73
CA LEU A 24 3.58 2.52 17.87
C LEU A 24 3.24 2.95 16.44
N GLY A 25 2.15 2.43 15.88
CA GLY A 25 1.70 2.76 14.52
C GLY A 25 1.36 4.24 14.39
N VAL A 26 0.45 4.75 15.23
CA VAL A 26 -0.01 6.15 15.13
C VAL A 26 1.11 7.14 15.47
N SER A 27 1.84 6.93 16.56
CA SER A 27 2.90 7.87 16.96
C SER A 27 4.06 7.94 15.96
N ALA A 28 4.36 6.85 15.25
CA ALA A 28 5.36 6.87 14.19
C ALA A 28 4.99 7.83 13.04
N THR A 29 3.70 8.11 12.85
CA THR A 29 3.23 9.01 11.80
C THR A 29 3.29 10.50 12.18
N PHE A 30 3.48 10.85 13.45
CA PHE A 30 3.55 12.25 13.90
C PHE A 30 4.77 13.00 13.39
N GLN A 31 5.79 12.29 12.90
CA GLN A 31 7.00 12.87 12.32
C GLN A 31 7.01 12.72 10.79
N LYS A 32 5.85 12.46 10.17
CA LYS A 32 5.71 12.10 8.77
C LYS A 32 4.68 12.95 8.05
N SER A 33 5.05 13.50 6.90
CA SER A 33 4.13 14.16 5.98
C SER A 33 3.18 13.14 5.34
N VAL A 34 2.21 13.63 4.55
CA VAL A 34 1.33 12.77 3.74
C VAL A 34 2.15 11.91 2.78
N THR A 35 1.74 10.65 2.60
CA THR A 35 2.24 9.80 1.52
C THR A 35 1.47 10.04 0.22
N ALA A 36 1.91 9.42 -0.88
CA ALA A 36 1.35 9.65 -2.21
C ALA A 36 -0.18 9.47 -2.31
N ASP A 37 -0.75 8.47 -1.63
CA ASP A 37 -2.15 8.10 -1.79
C ASP A 37 -3.10 8.84 -0.81
N GLU A 38 -2.60 9.30 0.35
CA GLU A 38 -3.46 9.72 1.48
C GLU A 38 -4.32 10.95 1.18
N THR A 39 -3.77 11.90 0.42
CA THR A 39 -4.46 13.15 0.07
C THR A 39 -5.73 12.87 -0.73
N ALA A 40 -5.65 11.98 -1.73
CA ALA A 40 -6.77 11.58 -2.55
C ALA A 40 -7.79 10.75 -1.76
N HIS A 41 -7.35 9.79 -0.95
CA HIS A 41 -8.26 8.90 -0.19
C HIS A 41 -9.09 9.69 0.84
N LEU A 42 -8.44 10.62 1.54
CA LEU A 42 -9.12 11.44 2.55
C LEU A 42 -10.12 12.40 1.91
N THR A 43 -9.73 13.03 0.78
CA THR A 43 -10.59 13.95 0.03
C THR A 43 -11.79 13.25 -0.60
N GLY A 44 -11.57 12.08 -1.21
CA GLY A 44 -12.62 11.24 -1.78
C GLY A 44 -13.60 10.79 -0.70
N GLY A 45 -13.08 10.25 0.41
CA GLY A 45 -13.89 9.85 1.56
C GLY A 45 -14.77 10.96 2.13
N TYR A 46 -14.22 12.17 2.27
CA TYR A 46 -14.98 13.32 2.75
C TYR A 46 -16.05 13.77 1.74
N SER A 47 -15.74 13.74 0.44
CA SER A 47 -16.71 14.01 -0.63
C SER A 47 -17.89 13.02 -0.61
N TYR A 48 -17.61 11.73 -0.38
CA TYR A 48 -18.64 10.68 -0.32
C TYR A 48 -19.63 10.90 0.82
N TRP A 49 -19.15 11.42 1.97
CA TRP A 49 -20.02 11.76 3.09
C TRP A 49 -20.76 13.08 2.88
N LYS A 50 -20.04 14.14 2.51
CA LYS A 50 -20.59 15.50 2.49
C LYS A 50 -21.54 15.75 1.33
N PHE A 51 -21.24 15.18 0.17
CA PHE A 51 -21.96 15.50 -1.07
C PHE A 51 -22.63 14.31 -1.74
N ASN A 52 -22.42 13.09 -1.21
CA ASN A 52 -22.86 11.88 -1.87
C ASN A 52 -22.34 11.78 -3.33
N ASP A 53 -21.15 12.34 -3.61
CA ASP A 53 -20.52 12.40 -4.93
C ASP A 53 -19.31 11.47 -5.02
N TYR A 54 -19.33 10.52 -5.95
CA TYR A 54 -18.42 9.38 -6.05
C TYR A 54 -17.35 9.53 -7.15
N ARG A 55 -17.17 10.72 -7.72
CA ARG A 55 -16.26 10.92 -8.87
C ARG A 55 -14.77 10.92 -8.51
N LEU A 56 -14.45 11.26 -7.26
CA LEU A 56 -13.08 11.37 -6.79
C LEU A 56 -12.59 10.00 -6.30
N GLN A 57 -11.62 9.44 -7.01
CA GLN A 57 -10.89 8.20 -6.65
C GLN A 57 -11.76 6.93 -6.37
N PRO A 58 -12.68 6.54 -7.27
CA PRO A 58 -13.52 5.36 -7.05
C PRO A 58 -12.77 4.02 -7.05
N GLU A 59 -11.53 3.98 -7.55
CA GLU A 59 -10.72 2.76 -7.74
C GLU A 59 -10.20 2.13 -6.44
N ASN A 60 -10.11 2.89 -5.34
CA ASN A 60 -9.44 2.47 -4.11
C ASN A 60 -10.39 2.07 -2.97
N GLY A 61 -11.66 1.83 -3.29
CA GLY A 61 -12.67 1.36 -2.35
C GLY A 61 -13.37 2.48 -1.58
N ASN A 62 -14.68 2.34 -1.39
CA ASN A 62 -15.54 3.36 -0.79
C ASN A 62 -15.48 3.33 0.75
N LEU A 63 -15.46 2.11 1.33
CA LEU A 63 -15.41 1.91 2.78
C LEU A 63 -14.16 2.51 3.46
N PRO A 64 -12.92 2.20 3.03
CA PRO A 64 -11.72 2.72 3.71
C PRO A 64 -11.64 4.25 3.63
N GLN A 65 -12.00 4.84 2.50
CA GLN A 65 -12.02 6.29 2.33
C GLN A 65 -13.05 6.95 3.26
N ARG A 66 -14.30 6.46 3.27
CA ARG A 66 -15.33 6.94 4.21
C ARG A 66 -14.90 6.79 5.66
N TRP A 67 -14.28 5.66 6.01
CA TRP A 67 -13.82 5.38 7.36
C TRP A 67 -12.76 6.38 7.82
N ALA A 68 -11.75 6.63 6.97
CA ALA A 68 -10.69 7.60 7.26
C ALA A 68 -11.22 9.03 7.42
N ALA A 69 -12.27 9.39 6.67
CA ALA A 69 -12.87 10.72 6.69
C ALA A 69 -13.92 10.95 7.80
N LEU A 70 -14.23 9.95 8.64
CA LEU A 70 -15.22 10.09 9.73
C LEU A 70 -14.93 11.28 10.68
N PRO A 71 -13.68 11.51 11.14
CA PRO A 71 -13.38 12.65 12.01
C PRO A 71 -13.70 14.00 11.37
N LEU A 72 -13.62 14.08 10.04
CA LEU A 72 -13.85 15.32 9.29
C LEU A 72 -15.34 15.74 9.28
N LEU A 73 -16.26 14.83 9.63
CA LEU A 73 -17.67 15.15 9.82
C LEU A 73 -17.92 15.98 11.09
N ILE A 74 -17.00 15.88 12.06
CA ILE A 74 -17.02 16.67 13.29
C ILE A 74 -16.30 18.00 13.06
N GLU A 75 -15.08 17.96 12.49
CA GLU A 75 -14.26 19.15 12.22
C GLU A 75 -14.88 20.08 11.16
N LYS A 76 -15.53 19.49 10.14
CA LYS A 76 -16.13 20.20 9.00
C LYS A 76 -15.14 21.08 8.23
N PRO A 77 -14.01 20.54 7.75
CA PRO A 77 -13.04 21.31 6.98
C PRO A 77 -13.64 21.87 5.69
N ARG A 78 -13.06 22.98 5.21
CA ARG A 78 -13.51 23.71 4.02
C ARG A 78 -13.12 22.94 2.76
N LEU A 79 -14.08 22.18 2.25
CA LEU A 79 -14.11 21.63 0.89
C LEU A 79 -15.33 22.23 0.19
N ASP A 80 -15.10 23.04 -0.84
CA ASP A 80 -16.15 23.73 -1.60
C ASP A 80 -16.00 23.48 -3.11
N PRO A 81 -16.83 22.59 -3.70
CA PRO A 81 -16.86 22.36 -5.15
C PRO A 81 -17.12 23.61 -5.99
N ALA A 82 -17.86 24.60 -5.45
CA ALA A 82 -18.22 25.82 -6.17
C ALA A 82 -17.05 26.81 -6.28
N SER A 83 -16.06 26.71 -5.39
CA SER A 83 -14.84 27.53 -5.47
C SER A 83 -13.94 27.14 -6.67
N GLU A 84 -14.06 25.90 -7.16
CA GLU A 84 -13.21 25.35 -8.22
C GLU A 84 -14.00 24.46 -9.20
N PRO A 85 -15.03 25.00 -9.88
CA PRO A 85 -15.98 24.22 -10.65
C PRO A 85 -15.31 23.49 -11.82
N PHE A 86 -14.25 24.05 -12.38
CA PHE A 86 -13.47 23.44 -13.46
C PHE A 86 -12.68 22.21 -13.01
N LEU A 87 -12.04 22.26 -11.83
CA LEU A 87 -11.34 21.08 -11.31
C LEU A 87 -12.33 19.97 -10.94
N TRP A 88 -13.48 20.36 -10.38
CA TRP A 88 -14.53 19.43 -9.99
C TRP A 88 -15.20 18.75 -11.19
N SER A 89 -15.39 19.48 -12.29
CA SER A 89 -15.94 18.93 -13.54
C SER A 89 -14.98 17.95 -14.22
N LEU A 90 -13.67 18.12 -14.03
CA LEU A 90 -12.63 17.20 -14.48
C LEU A 90 -12.34 16.05 -13.51
N SER A 91 -13.03 16.00 -12.37
CA SER A 91 -12.77 15.04 -11.28
C SER A 91 -11.29 15.02 -10.85
N HIS A 92 -10.62 16.18 -10.86
CA HIS A 92 -9.16 16.27 -10.74
C HIS A 92 -8.66 16.10 -9.31
N VAL A 93 -8.81 14.88 -8.76
CA VAL A 93 -8.62 14.56 -7.34
C VAL A 93 -7.30 15.05 -6.76
N TRP A 94 -6.20 14.98 -7.51
CA TRP A 94 -4.88 15.40 -7.03
C TRP A 94 -4.76 16.90 -6.79
N LEU A 95 -5.39 17.74 -7.61
CA LEU A 95 -5.37 19.20 -7.41
C LEU A 95 -6.40 19.63 -6.37
N ILE A 96 -7.57 18.98 -6.37
CA ILE A 96 -8.62 19.21 -5.37
C ILE A 96 -8.09 18.87 -3.98
N SER A 97 -7.45 17.71 -3.81
CA SER A 97 -6.88 17.28 -2.53
C SER A 97 -5.73 18.18 -2.06
N GLN A 98 -4.84 18.60 -2.96
CA GLN A 98 -3.79 19.58 -2.64
C GLN A 98 -4.35 20.88 -2.09
N ARG A 99 -5.36 21.43 -2.76
CA ARG A 99 -6.06 22.64 -2.29
C ARG A 99 -6.73 22.42 -0.95
N PHE A 100 -7.47 21.32 -0.85
CA PHE A 100 -8.25 20.96 0.34
C PHE A 100 -7.38 20.81 1.60
N LEU A 101 -6.20 20.23 1.47
CA LEU A 101 -5.29 20.07 2.60
C LEU A 101 -4.48 21.36 2.83
N PHE A 102 -3.79 21.86 1.80
CA PHE A 102 -2.70 22.81 2.01
C PHE A 102 -3.05 24.28 1.69
N GLU A 103 -4.13 24.57 0.95
CA GLU A 103 -4.38 25.93 0.42
C GLU A 103 -5.68 26.59 0.93
N THR A 104 -6.62 25.82 1.49
CA THR A 104 -7.91 26.34 1.99
C THR A 104 -7.88 26.76 3.47
N GLY A 105 -6.70 26.71 4.10
CA GLY A 105 -6.53 27.05 5.52
C GLY A 105 -7.20 26.04 6.47
N ASN A 106 -7.31 24.78 6.07
CA ASN A 106 -7.71 23.68 6.94
C ASN A 106 -6.52 23.20 7.79
N ASN A 107 -6.81 22.56 8.93
CA ASN A 107 -5.77 22.01 9.79
C ASN A 107 -5.34 20.62 9.29
N THR A 108 -4.43 20.60 8.30
CA THR A 108 -3.96 19.34 7.69
C THR A 108 -3.36 18.38 8.70
N ASP A 109 -2.57 18.86 9.67
CA ASP A 109 -1.99 18.00 10.70
C ASP A 109 -3.07 17.27 11.52
N PHE A 110 -4.12 17.99 11.93
CA PHE A 110 -5.24 17.39 12.66
C PHE A 110 -6.05 16.42 11.79
N MET A 111 -6.38 16.83 10.56
CA MET A 111 -7.10 15.98 9.61
C MET A 111 -6.36 14.66 9.35
N LEU A 112 -5.05 14.73 9.13
CA LEU A 112 -4.21 13.57 8.86
C LEU A 112 -4.02 12.70 10.10
N ALA A 113 -3.72 13.29 11.26
CA ALA A 113 -3.52 12.55 12.50
C ALA A 113 -4.78 11.76 12.91
N THR A 114 -5.95 12.38 12.80
CA THR A 114 -7.22 11.72 13.14
C THR A 114 -7.62 10.67 12.11
N ALA A 115 -7.41 10.93 10.82
CA ALA A 115 -7.63 9.94 9.77
C ALA A 115 -6.74 8.70 9.94
N ARG A 116 -5.44 8.90 10.23
CA ARG A 116 -4.49 7.81 10.47
C ARG A 116 -4.81 7.02 11.75
N ALA A 117 -5.24 7.70 12.81
CA ALA A 117 -5.73 7.05 14.02
C ALA A 117 -6.98 6.19 13.74
N CYS A 118 -7.93 6.67 12.94
CA CYS A 118 -9.07 5.88 12.49
C CYS A 118 -8.64 4.65 11.70
N MET A 119 -7.69 4.79 10.77
CA MET A 119 -7.19 3.65 9.98
C MET A 119 -6.45 2.61 10.82
N ALA A 120 -5.68 3.05 11.83
CA ALA A 120 -5.03 2.14 12.77
C ALA A 120 -6.03 1.24 13.53
N LEU A 121 -7.31 1.62 13.65
CA LEU A 121 -8.35 0.74 14.21
C LEU A 121 -8.60 -0.51 13.35
N TRP A 122 -8.46 -0.44 12.02
CA TRP A 122 -8.50 -1.64 11.17
C TRP A 122 -7.30 -2.55 11.45
N SER A 123 -6.13 -1.99 11.74
CA SER A 123 -4.96 -2.74 12.16
C SER A 123 -5.20 -3.44 13.50
N VAL A 124 -5.71 -2.71 14.50
CA VAL A 124 -6.11 -3.29 15.80
C VAL A 124 -7.15 -4.41 15.63
N ALA A 125 -8.14 -4.21 14.76
CA ALA A 125 -9.15 -5.23 14.46
C ALA A 125 -8.54 -6.49 13.80
N THR A 126 -7.60 -6.32 12.87
CA THR A 126 -6.84 -7.44 12.28
C THR A 126 -6.02 -8.17 13.34
N GLY A 127 -5.31 -7.45 14.21
CA GLY A 127 -4.56 -8.03 15.32
C GLY A 127 -5.44 -8.83 16.28
N LEU A 128 -6.61 -8.30 16.62
CA LEU A 128 -7.60 -9.01 17.43
C LEU A 128 -8.09 -10.29 16.75
N LEU A 129 -8.30 -10.25 15.42
CA LEU A 129 -8.68 -11.43 14.64
C LEU A 129 -7.56 -12.48 14.61
N VAL A 130 -6.29 -12.06 14.46
CA VAL A 130 -5.11 -12.93 14.56
C VAL A 130 -5.05 -13.61 15.93
N PHE A 131 -5.19 -12.83 17.01
CA PHE A 131 -5.22 -13.34 18.38
C PHE A 131 -6.35 -14.36 18.58
N ALA A 132 -7.59 -13.98 18.23
CA ALA A 132 -8.77 -14.80 18.47
C ALA A 132 -8.75 -16.10 17.67
N TRP A 133 -8.29 -16.05 16.42
CA TRP A 133 -8.20 -17.24 15.56
C TRP A 133 -7.07 -18.16 16.04
N SER A 134 -5.87 -17.63 16.29
CA SER A 134 -4.75 -18.43 16.80
C SER A 134 -5.07 -19.05 18.16
N ARG A 135 -5.69 -18.29 19.08
CA ARG A 135 -6.16 -18.79 20.38
C ARG A 135 -7.13 -19.97 20.22
N ARG A 136 -8.07 -19.88 19.28
CA ARG A 136 -9.04 -20.94 19.01
C ARG A 136 -8.39 -22.20 18.44
N LEU A 137 -7.37 -22.06 17.60
CA LEU A 137 -6.69 -23.19 16.96
C LEU A 137 -5.68 -23.87 17.89
N TRP A 138 -4.93 -23.07 18.65
CA TRP A 138 -3.69 -23.50 19.28
C TRP A 138 -3.62 -23.20 20.78
N GLY A 139 -4.56 -22.44 21.37
CA GLY A 139 -4.63 -22.12 22.79
C GLY A 139 -4.15 -20.71 23.17
N ASP A 140 -4.32 -20.32 24.43
CA ASP A 140 -4.11 -18.95 24.93
C ASP A 140 -2.73 -18.35 24.59
N TRP A 141 -1.66 -19.10 24.87
CA TRP A 141 -0.28 -18.65 24.61
C TRP A 141 0.02 -18.50 23.12
N ALA A 142 -0.63 -19.29 22.27
CA ALA A 142 -0.53 -19.16 20.83
C ALA A 142 -1.22 -17.90 20.31
N GLY A 143 -2.37 -17.56 20.88
CA GLY A 143 -2.99 -16.26 20.64
C GLY A 143 -2.02 -15.11 20.92
N LEU A 144 -1.40 -15.09 22.11
CA LEU A 144 -0.46 -14.04 22.50
C LEU A 144 0.81 -14.01 21.65
N PHE A 145 1.38 -15.17 21.30
CA PHE A 145 2.57 -15.23 20.45
C PHE A 145 2.27 -14.71 19.04
N SER A 146 1.20 -15.19 18.40
CA SER A 146 0.75 -14.71 17.09
C SER A 146 0.47 -13.20 17.10
N LEU A 147 -0.18 -12.71 18.16
CA LEU A 147 -0.42 -11.28 18.33
C LEU A 147 0.86 -10.49 18.55
N SER A 148 1.86 -11.05 19.25
CA SER A 148 3.15 -10.37 19.46
C SER A 148 3.91 -10.20 18.15
N LEU A 149 3.97 -11.24 17.31
CA LEU A 149 4.55 -11.13 15.97
C LEU A 149 3.82 -10.09 15.13
N TYR A 150 2.48 -10.11 15.15
CA TYR A 150 1.65 -9.12 14.44
C TYR A 150 1.89 -7.69 14.96
N ALA A 151 1.89 -7.49 16.27
CA ALA A 151 1.95 -6.19 16.92
C ALA A 151 3.29 -5.49 16.67
N PHE A 152 4.37 -6.26 16.58
CA PHE A 152 5.74 -5.79 16.36
C PHE A 152 6.26 -6.03 14.93
N SER A 153 5.37 -6.34 13.99
CA SER A 153 5.78 -6.46 12.59
C SER A 153 5.97 -5.07 11.98
N ALA A 154 7.16 -4.81 11.41
CA ALA A 154 7.41 -3.56 10.70
C ALA A 154 6.40 -3.36 9.54
N THR A 155 5.97 -4.46 8.90
CA THR A 155 4.96 -4.45 7.83
C THR A 155 3.60 -3.94 8.32
N THR A 156 3.11 -4.46 9.45
CA THR A 156 1.78 -4.07 9.98
C THR A 156 1.81 -2.68 10.58
N LEU A 157 2.92 -2.30 11.23
CA LEU A 157 3.13 -0.97 11.79
C LEU A 157 3.29 0.11 10.70
N ALA A 158 3.91 -0.22 9.57
CA ALA A 158 4.05 0.69 8.44
C ALA A 158 2.71 0.97 7.73
N HIS A 159 1.91 -0.07 7.47
CA HIS A 159 0.69 0.05 6.64
C HIS A 159 -0.61 0.14 7.45
N GLY A 160 -0.58 -0.12 8.75
CA GLY A 160 -1.75 -0.03 9.63
C GLY A 160 -2.34 1.38 9.75
N PRO A 161 -1.54 2.43 10.03
CA PRO A 161 -2.06 3.78 10.24
C PRO A 161 -2.24 4.58 8.95
N LEU A 162 -1.65 4.20 7.81
CA LEU A 162 -1.74 4.98 6.57
C LEU A 162 -3.16 5.03 6.03
N VAL A 163 -3.54 6.17 5.45
CA VAL A 163 -4.86 6.36 4.80
C VAL A 163 -4.90 5.66 3.43
N THR A 164 -4.97 4.32 3.46
CA THR A 164 -5.07 3.45 2.29
C THR A 164 -6.12 2.35 2.48
N SER A 165 -6.42 1.57 1.44
CA SER A 165 -7.34 0.44 1.51
C SER A 165 -6.73 -0.87 2.02
N ASP A 166 -5.42 -0.91 2.25
CA ASP A 166 -4.66 -2.17 2.38
C ASP A 166 -5.01 -2.94 3.66
N MET A 167 -5.05 -2.26 4.81
CA MET A 167 -5.37 -2.92 6.08
C MET A 167 -6.86 -3.28 6.18
N THR A 168 -7.74 -2.45 5.63
CA THR A 168 -9.19 -2.72 5.58
C THR A 168 -9.49 -3.98 4.76
N VAL A 169 -8.92 -4.11 3.56
CA VAL A 169 -9.14 -5.34 2.76
C VAL A 169 -8.45 -6.55 3.39
N THR A 170 -7.27 -6.37 4.01
CA THR A 170 -6.58 -7.44 4.76
C THR A 170 -7.48 -8.03 5.85
N PHE A 171 -8.12 -7.17 6.64
CA PHE A 171 -9.10 -7.59 7.64
C PHE A 171 -10.25 -8.38 7.02
N PHE A 172 -10.91 -7.82 5.99
CA PHE A 172 -12.12 -8.44 5.43
C PHE A 172 -11.84 -9.72 4.64
N LEU A 173 -10.71 -9.85 3.96
CA LEU A 173 -10.32 -11.10 3.30
C LEU A 173 -10.14 -12.23 4.32
N LEU A 174 -9.42 -11.96 5.40
CA LEU A 174 -9.21 -12.92 6.49
C LEU A 174 -10.53 -13.27 7.18
N ALA A 175 -11.30 -12.25 7.55
CA ALA A 175 -12.58 -12.41 8.23
C ALA A 175 -13.58 -13.19 7.36
N ALA A 176 -13.69 -12.86 6.06
CA ALA A 176 -14.60 -13.53 5.13
C ALA A 176 -14.22 -14.99 4.91
N ALA A 177 -12.94 -15.32 4.71
CA ALA A 177 -12.50 -16.70 4.58
C ALA A 177 -12.84 -17.54 5.82
N GLY A 178 -12.60 -17.00 7.03
CA GLY A 178 -12.92 -17.67 8.29
C GLY A 178 -14.43 -17.77 8.56
N ALA A 179 -15.18 -16.70 8.32
CA ALA A 179 -16.63 -16.66 8.52
C ALA A 179 -17.35 -17.60 7.55
N TYR A 180 -16.95 -17.60 6.28
CA TYR A 180 -17.51 -18.48 5.26
C TYR A 180 -17.24 -19.95 5.59
N TRP A 181 -16.01 -20.29 5.99
CA TRP A 181 -15.69 -21.65 6.43
C TRP A 181 -16.57 -22.11 7.60
N ARG A 182 -16.73 -21.27 8.63
CA ARG A 182 -17.59 -21.59 9.79
C ARG A 182 -19.06 -21.71 9.39
N HIS A 183 -19.53 -20.87 8.47
CA HIS A 183 -20.86 -20.94 7.88
C HIS A 183 -21.09 -22.28 7.16
N LEU A 184 -20.12 -22.78 6.39
CA LEU A 184 -20.21 -24.07 5.69
C LEU A 184 -20.16 -25.30 6.61
N GLU A 185 -19.51 -25.18 7.77
CA GLU A 185 -19.48 -26.23 8.80
C GLU A 185 -20.79 -26.25 9.61
N ARG A 186 -21.23 -25.05 10.05
CA ARG A 186 -22.43 -24.86 10.85
C ARG A 186 -23.20 -23.62 10.38
N LEU A 187 -24.35 -23.87 9.77
CA LEU A 187 -25.25 -22.84 9.31
C LEU A 187 -26.18 -22.42 10.46
N THR A 188 -25.97 -21.20 10.95
CA THR A 188 -26.85 -20.49 11.87
C THR A 188 -27.16 -19.10 11.30
N PRO A 189 -28.21 -18.41 11.77
CA PRO A 189 -28.44 -17.02 11.37
C PRO A 189 -27.22 -16.13 11.59
N GLY A 190 -26.50 -16.32 12.70
CA GLY A 190 -25.31 -15.54 13.02
C GLY A 190 -24.10 -15.85 12.14
N THR A 191 -23.85 -17.13 11.81
CA THR A 191 -22.72 -17.47 10.90
C THR A 191 -22.99 -17.03 9.47
N LEU A 192 -24.24 -17.15 9.01
CA LEU A 192 -24.67 -16.64 7.71
C LEU A 192 -24.56 -15.11 7.66
N ALA A 193 -25.14 -14.40 8.62
CA ALA A 193 -25.08 -12.94 8.64
C ALA A 193 -23.64 -12.42 8.67
N LEU A 194 -22.78 -13.03 9.49
CA LEU A 194 -21.37 -12.68 9.55
C LEU A 194 -20.66 -12.93 8.21
N SER A 195 -20.84 -14.09 7.57
CA SER A 195 -20.16 -14.40 6.30
C SER A 195 -20.64 -13.51 5.15
N LEU A 196 -21.94 -13.21 5.09
CA LEU A 196 -22.53 -12.28 4.13
C LEU A 196 -21.97 -10.86 4.32
N ALA A 197 -21.99 -10.36 5.56
CA ALA A 197 -21.52 -9.01 5.87
C ALA A 197 -20.03 -8.85 5.57
N THR A 198 -19.17 -9.76 6.03
CA THR A 198 -17.72 -9.66 5.75
C THR A 198 -17.40 -9.73 4.27
N THR A 199 -18.17 -10.49 3.48
CA THR A 199 -17.98 -10.58 2.03
C THR A 199 -18.40 -9.30 1.32
N GLY A 200 -19.57 -8.73 1.68
CA GLY A 200 -20.01 -7.48 1.08
C GLY A 200 -19.15 -6.28 1.48
N PHE A 201 -18.70 -6.21 2.74
CA PHE A 201 -17.74 -5.18 3.15
C PHE A 201 -16.37 -5.33 2.47
N ALA A 202 -15.92 -6.56 2.18
CA ALA A 202 -14.73 -6.76 1.35
C ALA A 202 -14.92 -6.13 -0.04
N ALA A 203 -16.11 -6.28 -0.64
CA ALA A 203 -16.42 -5.77 -1.97
C ALA A 203 -16.34 -4.23 -2.07
N VAL A 204 -16.70 -3.52 -1.00
CA VAL A 204 -16.55 -2.05 -0.93
C VAL A 204 -15.23 -1.60 -0.31
N ALA A 205 -14.39 -2.53 0.17
CA ALA A 205 -13.07 -2.24 0.70
C ALA A 205 -12.01 -2.14 -0.39
N LYS A 206 -11.94 -3.11 -1.32
CA LYS A 206 -11.00 -3.13 -2.45
C LYS A 206 -11.38 -4.20 -3.47
N PHE A 207 -11.11 -3.97 -4.75
CA PHE A 207 -11.40 -4.94 -5.83
C PHE A 207 -10.68 -6.30 -5.70
N SER A 208 -9.61 -6.39 -4.89
CA SER A 208 -8.97 -7.66 -4.56
C SER A 208 -9.88 -8.62 -3.76
N PHE A 209 -11.07 -8.17 -3.31
CA PHE A 209 -12.10 -9.08 -2.80
C PHE A 209 -12.52 -10.16 -3.81
N LEU A 210 -12.31 -9.94 -5.12
CA LEU A 210 -12.58 -10.95 -6.14
C LEU A 210 -11.77 -12.23 -5.94
N LEU A 211 -10.65 -12.18 -5.21
CA LEU A 211 -9.91 -13.37 -4.79
C LEU A 211 -10.72 -14.27 -3.86
N LEU A 212 -11.78 -13.76 -3.21
CA LEU A 212 -12.72 -14.58 -2.46
C LEU A 212 -13.50 -15.55 -3.36
N ILE A 213 -13.65 -15.29 -4.66
CA ILE A 213 -14.34 -16.21 -5.58
C ILE A 213 -13.60 -17.55 -5.67
N PRO A 214 -12.30 -17.62 -6.05
CA PRO A 214 -11.55 -18.86 -6.01
C PRO A 214 -11.39 -19.43 -4.59
N VAL A 215 -11.21 -18.59 -3.55
CA VAL A 215 -11.14 -19.07 -2.16
C VAL A 215 -12.43 -19.79 -1.76
N PHE A 216 -13.59 -19.19 -1.98
CA PHE A 216 -14.89 -19.79 -1.65
C PHE A 216 -15.17 -21.02 -2.51
N SER A 217 -14.82 -21.00 -3.78
CA SER A 217 -14.95 -22.15 -4.67
C SER A 217 -14.14 -23.35 -4.18
N LEU A 218 -12.90 -23.14 -3.75
CA LEU A 218 -12.05 -24.20 -3.19
C LEU A 218 -12.55 -24.68 -1.82
N LEU A 219 -13.08 -23.80 -0.97
CA LEU A 219 -13.70 -24.19 0.31
C LEU A 219 -14.98 -25.00 0.09
N LEU A 220 -15.80 -24.61 -0.90
CA LEU A 220 -16.99 -25.35 -1.32
C LEU A 220 -16.62 -26.71 -1.88
N LEU A 221 -15.62 -26.79 -2.77
CA LEU A 221 -15.11 -28.04 -3.33
C LEU A 221 -14.60 -28.96 -2.22
N TRP A 222 -13.82 -28.44 -1.27
CA TRP A 222 -13.36 -29.20 -0.11
C TRP A 222 -14.55 -29.76 0.67
N ARG A 223 -15.51 -28.91 1.01
CA ARG A 223 -16.71 -29.35 1.75
C ARG A 223 -17.54 -30.32 0.94
N TRP A 224 -17.60 -30.21 -0.39
CA TRP A 224 -18.33 -31.14 -1.26
C TRP A 224 -17.70 -32.54 -1.27
N LEU A 225 -16.38 -32.60 -1.36
CA LEU A 225 -15.60 -33.85 -1.33
C LEU A 225 -15.64 -34.52 0.05
N GLU A 226 -15.79 -33.73 1.11
CA GLU A 226 -15.87 -34.25 2.46
C GLU A 226 -17.24 -34.89 2.78
N THR A 227 -17.24 -36.08 3.37
CA THR A 227 -18.47 -36.79 3.78
C THR A 227 -19.10 -36.26 5.07
N LYS A 228 -18.40 -35.38 5.82
CA LYS A 228 -18.91 -34.85 7.09
C LYS A 228 -20.12 -33.94 6.88
N PRO A 229 -21.22 -34.14 7.65
CA PRO A 229 -22.46 -33.38 7.47
C PRO A 229 -22.26 -31.88 7.70
N THR A 230 -23.11 -31.07 7.08
CA THR A 230 -23.28 -29.66 7.45
C THR A 230 -24.34 -29.58 8.54
N THR A 231 -24.07 -28.82 9.60
CA THR A 231 -25.00 -28.72 10.72
C THR A 231 -25.90 -27.49 10.56
N LEU A 232 -27.21 -27.68 10.50
CA LEU A 232 -28.18 -26.57 10.58
C LEU A 232 -28.54 -26.34 12.06
N SER A 233 -28.43 -25.12 12.56
CA SER A 233 -28.93 -24.75 13.89
C SER A 233 -29.82 -23.52 13.82
N PHE A 234 -31.08 -23.67 14.22
CA PHE A 234 -32.06 -22.60 14.36
C PHE A 234 -32.69 -22.67 15.76
N GLY A 235 -32.46 -21.64 16.58
CA GLY A 235 -32.84 -21.66 18.00
C GLY A 235 -32.16 -22.80 18.76
N LYS A 236 -32.95 -23.57 19.53
CA LYS A 236 -32.47 -24.76 20.27
C LYS A 236 -32.34 -26.01 19.38
N GLN A 237 -32.90 -26.00 18.17
CA GLN A 237 -32.87 -27.17 17.29
C GLN A 237 -31.58 -27.23 16.49
N THR A 238 -30.95 -28.40 16.47
CA THR A 238 -29.77 -28.69 15.65
C THR A 238 -30.03 -29.95 14.84
N ARG A 239 -29.90 -29.86 13.51
CA ARG A 239 -30.14 -30.97 12.58
C ARG A 239 -28.96 -31.14 11.63
N PRO A 240 -28.33 -32.33 11.55
CA PRO A 240 -27.29 -32.60 10.57
C PRO A 240 -27.91 -32.83 9.20
N VAL A 241 -27.32 -32.23 8.16
CA VAL A 241 -27.67 -32.47 6.76
C VAL A 241 -26.63 -33.40 6.16
N THR A 242 -27.03 -34.66 5.97
CA THR A 242 -26.18 -35.74 5.47
C THR A 242 -26.33 -35.96 3.97
N SER A 243 -27.54 -35.74 3.43
CA SER A 243 -27.83 -35.91 1.99
C SER A 243 -26.94 -35.02 1.12
N ARG A 244 -26.22 -35.63 0.16
CA ARG A 244 -25.34 -34.93 -0.76
C ARG A 244 -26.09 -33.89 -1.61
N LYS A 245 -27.31 -34.22 -2.08
CA LYS A 245 -28.16 -33.28 -2.83
C LYS A 245 -28.58 -32.07 -1.98
N ALA A 246 -29.00 -32.30 -0.74
CA ALA A 246 -29.38 -31.22 0.17
C ALA A 246 -28.18 -30.31 0.51
N ARG A 247 -27.00 -30.90 0.71
CA ARG A 247 -25.75 -30.14 0.91
C ARG A 247 -25.39 -29.31 -0.33
N ALA A 248 -25.55 -29.86 -1.53
CA ALA A 248 -25.37 -29.12 -2.79
C ALA A 248 -26.30 -27.91 -2.85
N GLY A 249 -27.59 -28.12 -2.55
CA GLY A 249 -28.59 -27.05 -2.54
C GLY A 249 -28.24 -25.94 -1.55
N LEU A 250 -27.80 -26.29 -0.33
CA LEU A 250 -27.34 -25.31 0.67
C LEU A 250 -26.10 -24.54 0.20
N MET A 251 -25.15 -25.21 -0.45
CA MET A 251 -23.94 -24.58 -0.99
C MET A 251 -24.27 -23.59 -2.12
N LEU A 252 -25.16 -23.97 -3.04
CA LEU A 252 -25.62 -23.10 -4.14
C LEU A 252 -26.41 -21.91 -3.59
N ALA A 253 -27.33 -22.14 -2.65
CA ALA A 253 -28.07 -21.07 -1.99
C ALA A 253 -27.12 -20.11 -1.24
N SER A 254 -26.11 -20.65 -0.54
CA SER A 254 -25.08 -19.85 0.10
C SER A 254 -24.33 -18.99 -0.91
N ALA A 255 -23.83 -19.56 -2.00
CA ALA A 255 -23.12 -18.80 -3.03
C ALA A 255 -23.98 -17.67 -3.62
N ALA A 256 -25.26 -17.95 -3.95
CA ALA A 256 -26.20 -16.95 -4.44
C ALA A 256 -26.44 -15.83 -3.42
N LEU A 257 -26.64 -16.17 -2.15
CA LEU A 257 -26.82 -15.17 -1.09
C LEU A 257 -25.59 -14.28 -0.91
N HIS A 258 -24.37 -14.80 -1.05
CA HIS A 258 -23.15 -14.00 -0.95
C HIS A 258 -23.00 -13.03 -2.13
N ILE A 259 -23.38 -13.45 -3.34
CA ILE A 259 -23.43 -12.57 -4.51
C ILE A 259 -24.45 -11.45 -4.29
N LEU A 260 -25.66 -11.79 -3.84
CA LEU A 260 -26.71 -10.81 -3.56
C LEU A 260 -26.34 -9.85 -2.43
N ALA A 261 -25.70 -10.34 -1.36
CA ALA A 261 -25.25 -9.50 -0.25
C ALA A 261 -24.12 -8.55 -0.68
N ALA A 262 -23.16 -9.01 -1.47
CA ALA A 262 -22.12 -8.15 -2.02
C ALA A 262 -22.71 -7.08 -2.94
N TRP A 263 -23.61 -7.47 -3.85
CA TRP A 263 -24.35 -6.55 -4.71
C TRP A 263 -25.12 -5.50 -3.91
N PHE A 264 -25.89 -5.92 -2.90
CA PHE A 264 -26.66 -5.03 -2.05
C PHE A 264 -25.77 -4.05 -1.27
N ILE A 265 -24.68 -4.55 -0.66
CA ILE A 265 -23.76 -3.70 0.11
C ILE A 265 -23.01 -2.71 -0.80
N ILE A 266 -22.64 -3.11 -2.03
CA ILE A 266 -22.12 -2.17 -3.02
C ILE A 266 -23.14 -1.04 -3.22
N TRP A 267 -24.38 -1.35 -3.60
CA TRP A 267 -25.40 -0.32 -3.82
C TRP A 267 -25.67 0.56 -2.59
N LEU A 268 -25.65 -0.01 -1.39
CA LEU A 268 -25.79 0.72 -0.14
C LEU A 268 -24.71 1.81 0.01
N PHE A 269 -23.44 1.50 -0.29
CA PHE A 269 -22.32 2.45 -0.17
C PHE A 269 -22.32 3.54 -1.25
N PHE A 270 -23.06 3.31 -2.35
CA PHE A 270 -23.30 4.27 -3.43
C PHE A 270 -24.68 4.94 -3.35
N GLY A 271 -25.37 4.82 -2.20
CA GLY A 271 -26.65 5.49 -1.95
C GLY A 271 -27.77 5.09 -2.91
N PHE A 272 -27.73 3.84 -3.41
CA PHE A 272 -28.67 3.34 -4.43
C PHE A 272 -28.74 4.20 -5.71
N ARG A 273 -27.64 4.93 -6.01
CA ARG A 273 -27.55 5.84 -7.15
C ARG A 273 -26.57 5.31 -8.19
N PHE A 274 -27.05 5.17 -9.43
CA PHE A 274 -26.20 4.66 -10.52
C PHE A 274 -25.12 5.68 -10.89
N SER A 275 -25.50 6.93 -11.15
CA SER A 275 -24.55 8.00 -11.48
C SER A 275 -23.53 8.18 -10.35
N ALA A 276 -22.29 8.49 -10.69
CA ALA A 276 -21.28 8.91 -9.72
C ALA A 276 -21.44 10.37 -9.31
N PHE A 277 -21.98 11.20 -10.18
CA PHE A 277 -21.95 12.66 -10.08
C PHE A 277 -23.19 13.16 -9.34
N ALA A 278 -23.01 13.82 -8.19
CA ALA A 278 -24.13 14.39 -7.47
C ALA A 278 -24.79 15.51 -8.32
N PRO A 279 -26.13 15.54 -8.45
CA PRO A 279 -26.82 16.46 -9.35
C PRO A 279 -26.72 17.93 -8.91
N GLU A 280 -26.54 18.18 -7.61
CA GLU A 280 -26.42 19.50 -6.99
C GLU A 280 -25.02 20.14 -7.21
N LEU A 281 -24.04 19.36 -7.68
CA LEU A 281 -22.66 19.79 -7.85
C LEU A 281 -22.36 20.17 -9.29
N PRO A 282 -21.25 20.90 -9.56
CA PRO A 282 -20.82 21.21 -10.92
C PRO A 282 -20.83 19.97 -11.82
N ALA A 283 -21.45 20.13 -13.00
CA ALA A 283 -21.60 19.07 -13.98
C ALA A 283 -20.23 18.47 -14.31
N ALA A 284 -20.15 17.13 -14.29
CA ALA A 284 -18.93 16.43 -14.64
C ALA A 284 -18.77 16.37 -16.17
N PHE A 285 -17.58 16.70 -16.67
CA PHE A 285 -17.19 16.40 -18.04
C PHE A 285 -16.63 14.99 -18.16
N LYS A 286 -15.80 14.57 -17.19
CA LYS A 286 -15.17 13.24 -17.16
C LYS A 286 -14.71 12.85 -15.76
N TYR A 287 -14.44 11.56 -15.59
CA TYR A 287 -13.57 11.07 -14.51
C TYR A 287 -12.13 11.51 -14.74
N TYR A 288 -11.30 11.43 -13.69
CA TYR A 288 -9.89 11.84 -13.74
C TYR A 288 -9.15 11.17 -14.91
N ILE A 289 -9.23 9.84 -14.97
CA ILE A 289 -8.94 9.08 -16.19
C ILE A 289 -10.27 8.72 -16.84
N PRO A 290 -10.50 9.15 -18.09
CA PRO A 290 -11.81 9.06 -18.71
C PRO A 290 -12.11 7.62 -19.20
N TRP A 291 -13.39 7.35 -19.46
CA TRP A 291 -13.87 6.01 -19.82
C TRP A 291 -13.20 5.45 -21.08
N GLU A 292 -12.88 6.31 -22.05
CA GLU A 292 -12.23 5.94 -23.32
C GLU A 292 -10.86 5.31 -23.10
N VAL A 293 -10.19 5.63 -21.99
CA VAL A 293 -8.87 5.07 -21.63
C VAL A 293 -9.01 3.79 -20.82
N VAL A 294 -9.91 3.76 -19.83
CA VAL A 294 -10.00 2.63 -18.88
C VAL A 294 -10.94 1.51 -19.33
N MET A 295 -11.78 1.74 -20.34
CA MET A 295 -12.70 0.71 -20.82
C MET A 295 -11.91 -0.51 -21.32
N PRO A 296 -12.19 -1.73 -20.83
CA PRO A 296 -11.56 -2.93 -21.37
C PRO A 296 -11.84 -3.02 -22.88
N GLN A 297 -10.79 -3.20 -23.68
CA GLN A 297 -10.88 -3.10 -25.14
C GLN A 297 -11.60 -4.29 -25.78
N HIS A 298 -11.54 -5.47 -25.16
CA HIS A 298 -12.14 -6.70 -25.67
C HIS A 298 -12.39 -7.73 -24.56
N GLY A 299 -13.05 -8.83 -24.90
CA GLY A 299 -13.19 -10.01 -24.04
C GLY A 299 -14.32 -9.95 -23.02
N PHE A 300 -14.22 -10.81 -21.99
CA PHE A 300 -15.25 -10.94 -20.96
C PHE A 300 -15.47 -9.64 -20.18
N TRP A 301 -14.39 -8.97 -19.77
CA TRP A 301 -14.48 -7.77 -18.94
C TRP A 301 -15.14 -6.60 -19.66
N GLN A 302 -14.89 -6.42 -20.96
CA GLN A 302 -15.59 -5.43 -21.76
C GLN A 302 -17.10 -5.68 -21.76
N LYS A 303 -17.51 -6.91 -22.11
CA LYS A 303 -18.93 -7.28 -22.14
C LYS A 303 -19.58 -7.10 -20.77
N PHE A 304 -18.90 -7.52 -19.70
CA PHE A 304 -19.38 -7.38 -18.33
C PHE A 304 -19.58 -5.91 -17.95
N VAL A 305 -18.58 -5.05 -18.17
CA VAL A 305 -18.66 -3.63 -17.83
C VAL A 305 -19.73 -2.94 -18.67
N MET A 306 -19.74 -3.13 -19.99
CA MET A 306 -20.73 -2.52 -20.88
C MET A 306 -22.16 -2.95 -20.50
N THR A 307 -22.40 -4.25 -20.31
CA THR A 307 -23.71 -4.76 -19.90
C THR A 307 -24.12 -4.19 -18.54
N SER A 308 -23.20 -4.18 -17.57
CA SER A 308 -23.48 -3.65 -16.24
C SER A 308 -23.81 -2.16 -16.27
N ARG A 309 -23.18 -1.39 -17.17
CA ARG A 309 -23.50 0.03 -17.39
C ARG A 309 -24.85 0.21 -18.09
N THR A 310 -25.12 -0.53 -19.16
CA THR A 310 -26.39 -0.43 -19.91
C THR A 310 -27.61 -0.80 -19.05
N TRP A 311 -27.48 -1.84 -18.24
CA TRP A 311 -28.57 -2.36 -17.41
C TRP A 311 -28.54 -1.83 -15.97
N HIS A 312 -27.64 -0.90 -15.66
CA HIS A 312 -27.40 -0.36 -14.31
C HIS A 312 -27.30 -1.47 -13.24
N LEU A 313 -26.51 -2.53 -13.50
CA LEU A 313 -26.35 -3.65 -12.56
C LEU A 313 -25.49 -3.27 -11.36
N LEU A 314 -24.52 -2.37 -11.55
CA LEU A 314 -23.60 -1.86 -10.54
C LEU A 314 -23.47 -0.33 -10.71
N PRO A 315 -23.12 0.42 -9.63
CA PRO A 315 -22.91 1.87 -9.72
C PRO A 315 -21.83 2.25 -10.74
N ASP A 316 -22.02 3.35 -11.48
CA ASP A 316 -21.09 3.80 -12.53
C ASP A 316 -19.69 4.06 -11.98
N ALA A 317 -19.58 4.70 -10.80
CA ALA A 317 -18.29 4.89 -10.12
C ALA A 317 -17.61 3.56 -9.79
N TYR A 318 -18.36 2.57 -9.29
CA TYR A 318 -17.79 1.25 -8.97
C TYR A 318 -17.26 0.54 -10.22
N LEU A 319 -18.00 0.63 -11.33
CA LEU A 319 -17.57 0.10 -12.62
C LEU A 319 -16.37 0.85 -13.19
N GLN A 320 -16.32 2.18 -13.04
CA GLN A 320 -15.19 3.00 -13.47
C GLN A 320 -13.93 2.64 -12.68
N GLY A 321 -14.04 2.58 -11.35
CA GLY A 321 -12.93 2.20 -10.48
C GLY A 321 -12.43 0.79 -10.77
N PHE A 322 -13.32 -0.16 -11.03
CA PHE A 322 -12.95 -1.53 -11.44
C PHE A 322 -12.17 -1.53 -12.75
N SER A 323 -12.66 -0.79 -13.75
CA SER A 323 -12.03 -0.68 -15.07
C SER A 323 -10.66 0.00 -15.00
N TYR A 324 -10.54 1.03 -14.15
CA TYR A 324 -9.25 1.66 -13.85
C TYR A 324 -8.24 0.67 -13.27
N VAL A 325 -8.65 -0.19 -12.32
CA VAL A 325 -7.74 -1.20 -11.73
C VAL A 325 -7.31 -2.23 -12.77
N LEU A 326 -8.20 -2.67 -13.66
CA LEU A 326 -7.83 -3.56 -14.77
C LEU A 326 -6.79 -2.90 -15.68
N TYR A 327 -7.05 -1.67 -16.12
CA TYR A 327 -6.13 -0.89 -16.95
C TYR A 327 -4.77 -0.70 -16.27
N ALA A 328 -4.76 -0.29 -15.00
CA ALA A 328 -3.54 -0.07 -14.24
C ALA A 328 -2.74 -1.35 -13.96
N ALA A 329 -3.37 -2.52 -14.06
CA ALA A 329 -2.74 -3.82 -13.87
C ALA A 329 -2.10 -4.40 -15.15
N GLU A 330 -2.35 -3.82 -16.33
CA GLU A 330 -1.77 -4.28 -17.60
C GLU A 330 -0.29 -3.89 -17.71
N GLU A 331 0.03 -2.61 -17.52
CA GLU A 331 1.40 -2.10 -17.54
C GLU A 331 1.65 -1.14 -16.38
N ARG A 332 2.68 -1.44 -15.58
CA ARG A 332 3.09 -0.59 -14.47
C ARG A 332 4.60 -0.63 -14.30
N SER A 333 5.21 0.56 -14.25
CA SER A 333 6.66 0.67 -14.01
C SER A 333 7.02 0.10 -12.64
N ALA A 334 7.97 -0.83 -12.65
CA ALA A 334 8.45 -1.58 -11.51
C ALA A 334 9.98 -1.53 -11.45
N PHE A 335 10.52 -1.68 -10.24
CA PHE A 335 11.95 -1.68 -9.96
C PHE A 335 12.32 -2.84 -9.03
N LEU A 336 13.40 -3.55 -9.34
CA LEU A 336 13.91 -4.64 -8.53
C LEU A 336 15.42 -4.77 -8.70
N ASN A 337 16.19 -4.62 -7.63
CA ASN A 337 17.65 -4.81 -7.61
C ASN A 337 18.40 -4.06 -8.74
N GLY A 338 18.01 -2.80 -9.01
CA GLY A 338 18.63 -1.98 -10.06
C GLY A 338 18.08 -2.20 -11.48
N ALA A 339 17.20 -3.20 -11.67
CA ALA A 339 16.52 -3.46 -12.93
C ALA A 339 15.13 -2.81 -12.97
N TYR A 340 14.62 -2.56 -14.19
CA TYR A 340 13.34 -1.92 -14.45
C TYR A 340 12.48 -2.80 -15.36
N SER A 341 11.17 -2.82 -15.13
CA SER A 341 10.22 -3.55 -15.96
C SER A 341 8.87 -2.83 -15.98
N ASN A 342 8.11 -2.91 -17.08
CA ASN A 342 6.71 -2.47 -17.13
C ASN A 342 5.72 -3.63 -16.90
N THR A 343 6.21 -4.86 -16.92
CA THR A 343 5.43 -6.09 -16.70
C THR A 343 5.87 -6.82 -15.44
N GLY A 344 6.84 -6.28 -14.70
CA GLY A 344 7.33 -6.84 -13.44
C GLY A 344 8.17 -8.11 -13.60
N TRP A 345 8.24 -8.89 -12.51
CA TRP A 345 8.92 -10.17 -12.38
C TRP A 345 8.06 -11.12 -11.54
N PHE A 346 7.94 -12.38 -11.97
CA PHE A 346 7.19 -13.38 -11.19
C PHE A 346 7.73 -13.56 -9.75
N TYR A 347 9.03 -13.31 -9.53
CA TYR A 347 9.68 -13.44 -8.24
C TYR A 347 9.75 -12.13 -7.43
N PHE A 348 9.12 -11.04 -7.90
CA PHE A 348 9.11 -9.75 -7.20
C PHE A 348 8.56 -9.87 -5.76
N PHE A 349 7.37 -10.45 -5.59
CA PHE A 349 6.76 -10.59 -4.26
C PHE A 349 7.46 -11.61 -3.36
N PRO A 350 7.90 -12.79 -3.85
CA PRO A 350 8.78 -13.65 -3.06
C PRO A 350 10.03 -12.94 -2.56
N TYR A 351 10.70 -12.17 -3.43
CA TYR A 351 11.87 -11.40 -3.03
C TYR A 351 11.53 -10.32 -2.01
N ALA A 352 10.47 -9.54 -2.27
CA ALA A 352 10.02 -8.48 -1.37
C ALA A 352 9.62 -9.02 0.01
N PHE A 353 8.93 -10.17 0.07
CA PHE A 353 8.65 -10.87 1.32
C PHE A 353 9.94 -11.21 2.06
N LEU A 354 10.93 -11.78 1.38
CA LEU A 354 12.19 -12.19 2.03
C LEU A 354 13.02 -11.03 2.56
N VAL A 355 13.02 -9.86 1.92
CA VAL A 355 13.84 -8.70 2.35
C VAL A 355 13.13 -7.73 3.27
N LYS A 356 11.80 -7.62 3.18
CA LYS A 356 10.97 -6.72 4.02
C LYS A 356 10.49 -7.38 5.31
N THR A 357 10.43 -8.72 5.36
CA THR A 357 9.98 -9.41 6.58
C THR A 357 11.10 -9.43 7.63
N PRO A 358 10.82 -9.05 8.89
CA PRO A 358 11.77 -9.20 9.97
C PRO A 358 12.30 -10.63 10.14
N LEU A 359 13.59 -10.77 10.46
CA LEU A 359 14.22 -12.09 10.59
C LEU A 359 13.52 -12.97 11.64
N ALA A 360 13.05 -12.37 12.74
CA ALA A 360 12.31 -13.08 13.78
C ALA A 360 11.02 -13.71 13.24
N GLU A 361 10.33 -13.02 12.33
CA GLU A 361 9.12 -13.54 11.67
C GLU A 361 9.46 -14.67 10.69
N LEU A 362 10.48 -14.48 9.83
CA LEU A 362 10.92 -15.52 8.88
C LEU A 362 11.31 -16.81 9.61
N VAL A 363 12.08 -16.71 10.70
CA VAL A 363 12.46 -17.85 11.52
C VAL A 363 11.24 -18.47 12.20
N ALA A 364 10.28 -17.66 12.69
CA ALA A 364 9.03 -18.19 13.24
C ALA A 364 8.21 -18.97 12.21
N TYR A 365 8.11 -18.49 10.97
CA TYR A 365 7.38 -19.18 9.90
C TYR A 365 8.07 -20.49 9.50
N ALA A 366 9.40 -20.47 9.34
CA ALA A 366 10.17 -21.67 9.04
C ALA A 366 10.07 -22.71 10.18
N ALA A 367 10.17 -22.27 11.43
CA ALA A 367 10.02 -23.12 12.61
C ALA A 367 8.60 -23.71 12.70
N ALA A 368 7.57 -22.92 12.40
CA ALA A 368 6.18 -23.37 12.42
C ALA A 368 5.92 -24.45 11.35
N LEU A 369 6.44 -24.25 10.13
CA LEU A 369 6.39 -25.25 9.07
C LEU A 369 7.12 -26.53 9.49
N LEU A 370 8.34 -26.42 10.01
CA LEU A 370 9.11 -27.58 10.49
C LEU A 370 8.37 -28.31 11.61
N ALA A 371 7.79 -27.59 12.59
CA ALA A 371 7.02 -28.19 13.67
C ALA A 371 5.77 -28.92 13.16
N ALA A 372 5.10 -28.40 12.13
CA ALA A 372 3.98 -29.07 11.47
C ALA A 372 4.41 -30.34 10.71
N LEU A 373 5.49 -30.27 9.92
CA LEU A 373 6.03 -31.43 9.20
C LEU A 373 6.49 -32.55 10.13
N LEU A 374 7.20 -32.20 11.21
CA LEU A 374 7.62 -33.16 12.24
C LEU A 374 6.42 -33.78 12.98
N HIS A 375 5.33 -33.03 13.17
CA HIS A 375 4.09 -33.54 13.73
C HIS A 375 3.41 -34.55 12.79
N TRP A 376 3.38 -34.25 11.49
CA TRP A 376 2.74 -35.09 10.48
C TRP A 376 3.54 -36.34 10.11
N ARG A 377 4.87 -36.34 10.29
CA ARG A 377 5.73 -37.52 10.05
C ARG A 377 5.28 -38.78 10.82
N LYS A 378 4.58 -38.61 11.94
CA LYS A 378 4.10 -39.72 12.80
C LYS A 378 2.61 -40.02 12.63
N LYS A 379 1.92 -39.32 11.74
CA LYS A 379 0.47 -39.39 11.56
C LYS A 379 0.10 -40.11 10.26
N ASN A 380 -1.05 -40.77 10.26
CA ASN A 380 -1.62 -41.31 9.03
C ASN A 380 -2.32 -40.21 8.20
N GLY A 381 -2.66 -40.52 6.94
CA GLY A 381 -3.28 -39.55 6.04
C GLY A 381 -4.61 -38.97 6.54
N GLY A 382 -5.41 -39.75 7.27
CA GLY A 382 -6.68 -39.29 7.85
C GLY A 382 -6.48 -38.26 8.96
N GLU A 383 -5.47 -38.45 9.82
CA GLU A 383 -5.12 -37.50 10.87
C GLU A 383 -4.52 -36.20 10.30
N ILE A 384 -3.71 -36.30 9.24
CA ILE A 384 -3.17 -35.13 8.52
C ILE A 384 -4.32 -34.32 7.90
N LEU A 385 -5.26 -35.00 7.24
CA LEU A 385 -6.43 -34.35 6.65
C LEU A 385 -7.29 -33.64 7.71
N ALA A 386 -7.43 -34.24 8.91
CA ALA A 386 -8.13 -33.63 10.02
C ALA A 386 -7.43 -32.36 10.55
N ASP A 387 -6.10 -32.32 10.58
CA ASP A 387 -5.33 -31.13 10.92
C ASP A 387 -5.47 -30.05 9.83
N LEU A 388 -5.29 -30.43 8.56
CA LEU A 388 -5.43 -29.52 7.41
C LEU A 388 -6.82 -28.89 7.36
N ARG A 389 -7.87 -29.65 7.66
CA ARG A 389 -9.24 -29.13 7.74
C ARG A 389 -9.37 -27.95 8.71
N ARG A 390 -8.67 -27.97 9.85
CA ARG A 390 -8.77 -26.91 10.87
C ARG A 390 -8.21 -25.58 10.38
N VAL A 391 -7.24 -25.63 9.46
CA VAL A 391 -6.55 -24.46 8.90
C VAL A 391 -6.88 -24.24 7.42
N ALA A 392 -7.80 -25.01 6.84
CA ALA A 392 -8.16 -24.97 5.42
C ALA A 392 -8.44 -23.56 4.88
N PRO A 393 -9.29 -22.71 5.50
CA PRO A 393 -9.50 -21.33 5.04
C PRO A 393 -8.22 -20.48 5.02
N LEU A 394 -7.28 -20.71 5.96
CA LEU A 394 -6.01 -19.99 5.99
C LEU A 394 -5.11 -20.45 4.84
N LEU A 395 -4.95 -21.77 4.65
CA LEU A 395 -4.11 -22.32 3.59
C LEU A 395 -4.65 -22.00 2.19
N ILE A 396 -5.97 -22.05 1.99
CA ILE A 396 -6.61 -21.73 0.73
C ILE A 396 -6.47 -20.23 0.44
N LEU A 397 -6.75 -19.36 1.43
CA LEU A 397 -6.54 -17.91 1.26
C LEU A 397 -5.08 -17.61 0.91
N PHE A 398 -4.13 -18.17 1.65
CA PHE A 398 -2.70 -18.00 1.40
C PHE A 398 -2.32 -18.48 -0.01
N GLY A 399 -2.73 -19.69 -0.40
CA GLY A 399 -2.39 -20.28 -1.70
C GLY A 399 -2.98 -19.50 -2.88
N VAL A 400 -4.25 -19.12 -2.80
CA VAL A 400 -4.90 -18.30 -3.85
C VAL A 400 -4.24 -16.93 -3.96
N TYR A 401 -3.96 -16.28 -2.83
CA TYR A 401 -3.36 -14.96 -2.83
C TYR A 401 -1.95 -15.00 -3.44
N TRP A 402 -1.12 -15.96 -3.04
CA TRP A 402 0.21 -16.15 -3.63
C TRP A 402 0.16 -16.51 -5.10
N ALA A 403 -0.75 -17.39 -5.53
CA ALA A 403 -0.92 -17.72 -6.94
C ALA A 403 -1.21 -16.45 -7.77
N PHE A 404 -2.10 -15.59 -7.28
CA PHE A 404 -2.40 -14.31 -7.93
C PHE A 404 -1.20 -13.34 -7.90
N SER A 405 -0.51 -13.21 -6.77
CA SER A 405 0.65 -12.33 -6.65
C SER A 405 1.78 -12.72 -7.60
N LEU A 406 2.04 -14.01 -7.79
CA LEU A 406 3.07 -14.51 -8.71
C LEU A 406 2.76 -14.22 -10.20
N THR A 407 1.49 -14.04 -10.55
CA THR A 407 1.05 -13.75 -11.92
C THR A 407 0.69 -12.28 -12.16
N SER A 408 0.81 -11.41 -11.15
CA SER A 408 0.42 -10.01 -11.25
C SER A 408 1.56 -9.12 -11.75
N HIS A 409 1.25 -8.20 -12.68
CA HIS A 409 2.19 -7.18 -13.17
C HIS A 409 2.28 -5.94 -12.25
N LEU A 410 1.47 -5.86 -11.19
CA LEU A 410 1.46 -4.74 -10.22
C LEU A 410 2.62 -4.84 -9.20
N ASN A 411 3.85 -4.71 -9.67
CA ASN A 411 5.08 -4.86 -8.86
C ASN A 411 5.59 -3.52 -8.31
N ILE A 412 4.74 -2.82 -7.55
CA ILE A 412 5.00 -1.44 -7.05
C ILE A 412 4.99 -1.30 -5.52
N GLY A 413 4.92 -2.41 -4.77
CA GLY A 413 4.82 -2.34 -3.31
C GLY A 413 4.67 -3.67 -2.62
N HIS A 414 5.47 -3.93 -1.59
CA HIS A 414 5.30 -5.09 -0.70
C HIS A 414 3.92 -5.10 -0.01
N ARG A 415 3.27 -3.94 0.16
CA ARG A 415 1.89 -3.82 0.68
C ARG A 415 0.86 -4.66 -0.06
N HIS A 416 1.07 -4.98 -1.34
CA HIS A 416 0.13 -5.78 -2.12
C HIS A 416 0.04 -7.24 -1.64
N ILE A 417 1.00 -7.73 -0.85
CA ILE A 417 0.92 -9.04 -0.19
C ILE A 417 0.58 -8.96 1.31
N LEU A 418 0.22 -7.78 1.83
CA LEU A 418 -0.18 -7.62 3.24
C LEU A 418 -1.22 -8.66 3.73
N PRO A 419 -2.23 -9.08 2.93
CA PRO A 419 -3.20 -10.09 3.36
C PRO A 419 -2.62 -11.47 3.72
N VAL A 420 -1.39 -11.79 3.30
CA VAL A 420 -0.76 -13.09 3.63
C VAL A 420 -0.17 -13.12 5.04
N TYR A 421 0.21 -11.96 5.61
CA TYR A 421 0.89 -11.88 6.91
C TYR A 421 0.00 -12.36 8.08
N PRO A 422 -1.27 -11.92 8.22
CA PRO A 422 -2.15 -12.44 9.27
C PRO A 422 -2.29 -13.96 9.26
N VAL A 423 -2.32 -14.57 8.06
CA VAL A 423 -2.36 -16.04 7.94
C VAL A 423 -1.10 -16.66 8.54
N LEU A 424 0.08 -16.15 8.18
CA LEU A 424 1.36 -16.64 8.69
C LEU A 424 1.48 -16.46 10.21
N PHE A 425 1.07 -15.32 10.76
CA PHE A 425 1.05 -15.10 12.21
C PHE A 425 0.16 -16.12 12.94
N ILE A 426 -1.04 -16.40 12.41
CA ILE A 426 -1.95 -17.40 13.01
C ILE A 426 -1.35 -18.80 12.96
N LEU A 427 -0.73 -19.18 11.83
CA LEU A 427 -0.09 -20.49 11.68
C LEU A 427 1.14 -20.65 12.59
N ALA A 428 1.91 -19.57 12.80
CA ALA A 428 3.07 -19.56 13.71
C ALA A 428 2.70 -19.91 15.17
N GLY A 429 1.44 -19.70 15.57
CA GLY A 429 0.91 -20.08 16.88
C GLY A 429 1.10 -21.55 17.25
N VAL A 430 1.28 -22.44 16.26
CA VAL A 430 1.54 -23.87 16.48
C VAL A 430 2.77 -24.13 17.36
N LEU A 431 3.77 -23.23 17.34
CA LEU A 431 5.01 -23.35 18.12
C LEU A 431 4.80 -23.33 19.63
N VAL A 432 3.70 -22.74 20.09
CA VAL A 432 3.39 -22.55 21.51
C VAL A 432 2.08 -23.22 21.92
N ARG A 433 1.56 -24.14 21.09
CA ARG A 433 0.41 -24.97 21.47
C ARG A 433 0.71 -25.76 22.75
N PRO A 434 -0.29 -26.13 23.58
CA PRO A 434 -0.07 -26.85 24.83
C PRO A 434 0.78 -28.13 24.71
N ALA A 435 0.66 -28.84 23.59
CA ALA A 435 1.44 -30.05 23.30
C ALA A 435 2.84 -29.79 22.71
N ALA A 436 3.25 -28.53 22.53
CA ALA A 436 4.56 -28.19 22.01
C ALA A 436 5.66 -28.48 23.04
N ARG A 437 6.80 -29.01 22.55
CA ARG A 437 8.01 -29.22 23.35
C ARG A 437 8.53 -27.88 23.88
N TRP A 438 9.17 -27.91 25.05
CA TRP A 438 9.60 -26.69 25.75
C TRP A 438 10.52 -25.79 24.91
N PHE A 439 11.42 -26.37 24.09
CA PHE A 439 12.35 -25.60 23.27
C PHE A 439 11.64 -24.78 22.18
N TRP A 440 10.55 -25.29 21.60
CA TRP A 440 9.73 -24.51 20.65
C TRP A 440 9.10 -23.29 21.34
N ARG A 441 8.65 -23.48 22.59
CA ARG A 441 8.03 -22.43 23.40
C ARG A 441 9.05 -21.38 23.82
N ALA A 442 10.23 -21.80 24.26
CA ALA A 442 11.34 -20.91 24.59
C ALA A 442 11.82 -20.12 23.37
N GLY A 443 11.99 -20.81 22.22
CA GLY A 443 12.33 -20.18 20.95
C GLY A 443 11.27 -19.16 20.50
N ALA A 444 9.98 -19.49 20.62
CA ALA A 444 8.90 -18.54 20.32
C ALA A 444 8.94 -17.30 21.23
N GLY A 445 9.24 -17.47 22.52
CA GLY A 445 9.46 -16.35 23.43
C GLY A 445 10.62 -15.44 22.97
N ALA A 446 11.76 -16.02 22.63
CA ALA A 446 12.91 -15.28 22.10
C ALA A 446 12.60 -14.57 20.78
N LEU A 447 11.85 -15.21 19.87
CA LEU A 447 11.43 -14.60 18.60
C LEU A 447 10.44 -13.45 18.80
N ALA A 448 9.52 -13.54 19.76
CA ALA A 448 8.63 -12.44 20.11
C ALA A 448 9.41 -11.24 20.69
N CYS A 449 10.41 -11.49 21.55
CA CYS A 449 11.31 -10.46 22.04
C CYS A 449 12.14 -9.84 20.92
N ALA A 450 12.68 -10.65 20.00
CA ALA A 450 13.45 -10.17 18.85
C ALA A 450 12.58 -9.33 17.89
N ALA A 451 11.32 -9.72 17.67
CA ALA A 451 10.37 -8.92 16.89
C ALA A 451 10.12 -7.56 17.56
N ALA A 452 9.90 -7.53 18.88
CA ALA A 452 9.74 -6.29 19.63
C ALA A 452 10.98 -5.39 19.52
N VAL A 453 12.19 -5.92 19.76
CA VAL A 453 13.44 -5.17 19.60
C VAL A 453 13.57 -4.64 18.18
N GLY A 454 13.25 -5.45 17.16
CA GLY A 454 13.24 -5.03 15.76
C GLY A 454 12.31 -3.84 15.51
N ALA A 455 11.06 -3.90 15.99
CA ALA A 455 10.11 -2.80 15.86
C ALA A 455 10.62 -1.51 16.54
N PHE A 456 11.04 -1.59 17.80
CA PHE A 456 11.54 -0.42 18.53
C PHE A 456 12.83 0.15 17.91
N SER A 457 13.69 -0.70 17.33
CA SER A 457 14.95 -0.25 16.73
C SER A 457 14.79 0.56 15.44
N ILE A 458 13.69 0.35 14.70
CA ILE A 458 13.41 1.09 13.46
C ILE A 458 12.38 2.19 13.66
N TYR A 459 11.78 2.34 14.84
CA TYR A 459 10.82 3.41 15.09
C TYR A 459 11.47 4.80 14.86
N PRO A 460 10.82 5.74 14.15
CA PRO A 460 9.48 5.68 13.53
C PRO A 460 9.46 5.29 12.03
N HIS A 461 10.53 4.71 11.49
CA HIS A 461 10.77 4.48 10.06
C HIS A 461 10.33 3.09 9.55
N TYR A 462 9.19 2.57 10.02
CA TYR A 462 8.72 1.22 9.67
C TYR A 462 8.60 0.95 8.16
N LEU A 463 8.18 1.95 7.38
CA LEU A 463 8.05 1.82 5.93
C LEU A 463 9.38 1.52 5.25
N ALA A 464 10.48 2.11 5.74
CA ALA A 464 11.83 1.92 5.22
C ALA A 464 12.52 0.65 5.77
N TYR A 465 11.84 -0.18 6.58
CA TYR A 465 12.45 -1.37 7.15
C TYR A 465 12.89 -2.37 6.06
N PHE A 466 14.17 -2.76 6.07
CA PHE A 466 14.68 -3.93 5.38
C PHE A 466 15.48 -4.75 6.39
N ASN A 467 15.45 -6.07 6.28
CA ASN A 467 16.17 -6.91 7.22
C ASN A 467 17.69 -6.89 6.97
N LEU A 468 18.43 -7.46 7.91
CA LEU A 468 19.90 -7.41 7.90
C LEU A 468 20.53 -8.05 6.66
N PHE A 469 19.91 -9.09 6.09
CA PHE A 469 20.44 -9.74 4.86
C PHE A 469 20.28 -8.86 3.61
N ALA A 470 19.40 -7.87 3.65
CA ALA A 470 19.23 -6.85 2.62
C ALA A 470 20.04 -5.57 2.90
N GLY A 471 21.00 -5.62 3.85
CA GLY A 471 21.83 -4.46 4.21
C GLY A 471 21.16 -3.44 5.13
N GLY A 472 19.97 -3.75 5.67
CA GLY A 472 19.24 -2.84 6.55
C GLY A 472 18.53 -1.70 5.81
N PRO A 473 17.86 -0.80 6.54
CA PRO A 473 16.97 0.21 5.97
C PRO A 473 17.70 1.19 5.03
N ASP A 474 18.95 1.57 5.32
CA ASP A 474 19.74 2.48 4.48
C ASP A 474 20.11 1.91 3.11
N GLN A 475 20.08 0.59 2.94
CA GLN A 475 20.36 -0.08 1.66
C GLN A 475 19.08 -0.53 0.93
N GLY A 476 17.92 -0.31 1.53
CA GLY A 476 16.62 -0.74 1.02
C GLY A 476 16.32 -0.27 -0.41
N TYR A 477 16.68 0.98 -0.73
CA TYR A 477 16.47 1.62 -2.03
C TYR A 477 17.18 0.92 -3.21
N ARG A 478 18.17 0.08 -2.93
CA ARG A 478 18.86 -0.73 -3.95
C ARG A 478 18.02 -1.93 -4.35
N HIS A 479 17.19 -2.42 -3.43
CA HIS A 479 16.36 -3.60 -3.58
C HIS A 479 14.98 -3.26 -4.11
N LEU A 480 14.28 -2.37 -3.43
CA LEU A 480 12.92 -1.96 -3.73
C LEU A 480 12.76 -0.46 -3.43
N ILE A 481 11.83 0.17 -4.13
CA ILE A 481 11.47 1.59 -3.97
C ILE A 481 9.96 1.74 -3.86
N ASP A 482 9.44 2.96 -4.03
CA ASP A 482 8.02 3.32 -3.94
C ASP A 482 7.48 3.00 -2.55
N SER A 483 6.23 2.53 -2.46
CA SER A 483 5.53 2.12 -1.25
C SER A 483 6.20 0.97 -0.48
N SER A 484 7.36 0.47 -0.96
CA SER A 484 8.23 -0.44 -0.20
C SER A 484 9.36 0.27 0.55
N SER A 485 9.65 1.56 0.31
CA SER A 485 10.76 2.27 0.97
C SER A 485 10.54 3.78 1.11
N ASP A 486 10.13 4.46 0.04
CA ASP A 486 9.97 5.92 -0.03
C ASP A 486 8.65 6.24 -0.74
N TRP A 487 7.70 6.71 0.06
CA TRP A 487 6.39 7.14 -0.39
C TRP A 487 6.13 8.64 -0.15
N GLY A 488 7.22 9.38 0.06
CA GLY A 488 7.26 10.83 0.28
C GLY A 488 6.96 11.32 1.70
N GLN A 489 7.06 10.43 2.69
CA GLN A 489 6.72 10.71 4.08
C GLN A 489 7.75 11.56 4.86
N ASP A 490 8.93 11.82 4.29
CA ASP A 490 10.09 12.35 5.05
C ASP A 490 10.27 13.88 4.96
N LEU A 491 9.30 14.64 4.41
CA LEU A 491 9.39 16.10 4.33
C LEU A 491 9.70 16.78 5.68
N PRO A 492 9.08 16.41 6.82
CA PRO A 492 9.42 17.04 8.11
C PRO A 492 10.87 16.81 8.52
N GLY A 493 11.45 15.66 8.15
CA GLY A 493 12.86 15.34 8.35
C GLY A 493 13.76 16.21 7.49
N ILE A 494 13.41 16.41 6.21
CA ILE A 494 14.11 17.32 5.29
C ILE A 494 14.08 18.76 5.82
N ALA A 495 12.92 19.23 6.27
CA ALA A 495 12.76 20.57 6.81
C ALA A 495 13.68 20.81 8.02
N ARG A 496 13.73 19.83 8.94
CA ARG A 496 14.61 19.90 10.12
C ARG A 496 16.08 19.92 9.72
N TRP A 497 16.50 19.01 8.85
CA TRP A 497 17.89 18.91 8.42
C TRP A 497 18.34 20.20 7.71
N LEU A 498 17.52 20.76 6.81
CA LEU A 498 17.83 22.02 6.13
C LEU A 498 17.98 23.18 7.10
N ARG A 499 17.09 23.32 8.10
CA ARG A 499 17.20 24.37 9.12
C ARG A 499 18.51 24.30 9.92
N GLU A 500 19.00 23.08 10.16
CA GLU A 500 20.19 22.83 10.98
C GLU A 500 21.50 22.90 10.17
N ASN A 501 21.46 22.63 8.85
CA ASN A 501 22.67 22.39 8.05
C ASN A 501 22.82 23.30 6.83
N GLN A 502 21.78 23.99 6.37
CA GLN A 502 21.86 24.88 5.19
C GLN A 502 22.54 26.19 5.55
N HIS A 503 23.57 26.57 4.80
CA HIS A 503 24.22 27.87 5.00
C HIS A 503 23.37 29.02 4.42
N PRO A 504 23.43 30.24 4.99
CA PRO A 504 22.75 31.40 4.43
C PRO A 504 23.09 31.62 2.95
N GLY A 505 22.08 31.67 2.08
CA GLY A 505 22.25 31.86 0.64
C GLY A 505 22.64 30.60 -0.15
N GLU A 506 22.88 29.46 0.51
CA GLU A 506 23.12 28.18 -0.16
C GLU A 506 21.85 27.73 -0.89
N ALA A 507 21.98 27.36 -2.17
CA ALA A 507 20.84 26.85 -2.93
C ALA A 507 20.43 25.48 -2.40
N ALA A 508 19.12 25.22 -2.30
CA ALA A 508 18.59 23.91 -1.97
C ALA A 508 17.60 23.47 -3.04
N TYR A 509 17.66 22.19 -3.40
CA TYR A 509 16.81 21.53 -4.38
C TYR A 509 16.16 20.29 -3.76
N ILE A 510 14.91 20.02 -4.12
CA ILE A 510 14.17 18.86 -3.58
C ILE A 510 13.46 18.10 -4.70
N SER A 511 13.62 16.77 -4.69
CA SER A 511 12.90 15.84 -5.55
C SER A 511 12.45 14.66 -4.70
N TYR A 512 11.14 14.49 -4.52
CA TYR A 512 10.59 13.40 -3.70
C TYR A 512 9.27 12.86 -4.30
N PHE A 513 8.89 11.63 -3.94
CA PHE A 513 7.81 10.91 -4.63
C PHE A 513 6.38 11.28 -4.22
N GLY A 514 6.17 11.73 -2.97
CA GLY A 514 4.84 11.89 -2.39
C GLY A 514 4.07 13.13 -2.85
N MET A 515 2.94 13.35 -2.19
CA MET A 515 1.97 14.42 -2.49
C MET A 515 1.85 15.43 -1.34
N GLY A 516 2.91 15.63 -0.54
CA GLY A 516 2.94 16.73 0.43
C GLY A 516 3.15 18.08 -0.24
N ASP A 517 2.95 19.17 0.49
CA ASP A 517 3.49 20.46 0.06
C ASP A 517 4.75 20.75 0.90
N PRO A 518 5.96 20.74 0.33
CA PRO A 518 7.17 21.12 1.06
C PRO A 518 7.06 22.50 1.72
N ARG A 519 6.29 23.43 1.14
CA ARG A 519 6.09 24.77 1.71
C ARG A 519 5.28 24.74 3.00
N TYR A 520 4.34 23.78 3.13
CA TYR A 520 3.59 23.56 4.36
C TYR A 520 4.53 23.18 5.51
N GLU A 521 5.59 22.41 5.21
CA GLU A 521 6.62 22.01 6.16
C GLU A 521 7.72 23.08 6.38
N GLY A 522 7.57 24.26 5.76
CA GLY A 522 8.55 25.35 5.82
C GLY A 522 9.79 25.13 4.96
N ILE A 523 9.75 24.22 3.97
CA ILE A 523 10.86 23.97 3.05
C ILE A 523 10.82 25.00 1.91
N THR A 524 11.90 25.78 1.79
CA THR A 524 12.09 26.78 0.71
C THR A 524 12.94 26.25 -0.45
N ALA A 525 13.33 24.98 -0.41
CA ALA A 525 14.08 24.32 -1.47
C ALA A 525 13.29 24.30 -2.79
N LYS A 526 14.01 24.48 -3.91
CA LYS A 526 13.41 24.56 -5.23
C LYS A 526 13.03 23.16 -5.74
N PRO A 527 11.84 22.96 -6.31
CA PRO A 527 11.43 21.66 -6.82
C PRO A 527 12.28 21.25 -8.03
N LEU A 528 12.97 20.12 -7.92
CA LEU A 528 13.80 19.52 -8.96
C LEU A 528 13.04 18.36 -9.60
N ALA A 529 12.94 18.34 -10.93
CA ALA A 529 12.31 17.21 -11.64
C ALA A 529 13.01 15.89 -11.33
N PRO A 530 12.30 14.75 -11.22
CA PRO A 530 10.85 14.62 -11.15
C PRO A 530 10.29 15.38 -9.96
N TYR A 531 9.28 16.19 -10.22
CA TYR A 531 8.48 16.78 -9.17
C TYR A 531 7.08 16.88 -9.74
N TYR A 532 6.13 16.16 -9.16
CA TYR A 532 4.74 16.19 -9.60
C TYR A 532 4.12 17.48 -9.06
N TYR A 533 4.17 18.55 -9.85
CA TYR A 533 3.61 19.86 -9.51
C TYR A 533 2.08 19.89 -9.73
N HIS A 534 1.43 18.72 -9.69
CA HIS A 534 0.01 18.51 -9.88
C HIS A 534 -0.52 19.22 -11.14
N TYR A 535 0.21 19.12 -12.25
CA TYR A 535 -0.14 19.76 -13.53
C TYR A 535 -0.06 21.29 -13.55
N ARG A 536 0.45 21.94 -12.50
CA ARG A 536 0.72 23.38 -12.48
C ARG A 536 2.01 23.69 -13.25
N LEU A 537 2.09 24.91 -13.77
CA LEU A 537 3.32 25.43 -14.36
C LEU A 537 4.33 25.76 -13.28
N ARG A 538 5.59 25.43 -13.53
CA ARG A 538 6.73 25.89 -12.71
C ARG A 538 7.87 26.39 -13.59
N PRO A 539 8.71 27.30 -13.09
CA PRO A 539 9.83 27.78 -13.87
C PRO A 539 10.86 26.66 -14.10
N TRP A 540 11.46 26.64 -15.29
CA TRP A 540 12.66 25.85 -15.54
C TRP A 540 13.82 26.40 -14.71
N LEU A 541 14.52 25.52 -14.02
CA LEU A 541 15.58 25.88 -13.10
C LEU A 541 16.95 25.60 -13.72
N GLU A 542 17.86 26.55 -13.64
CA GLU A 542 19.28 26.26 -13.81
C GLU A 542 19.83 25.67 -12.50
N LEU A 543 20.56 24.56 -12.59
CA LEU A 543 21.13 23.90 -11.42
C LEU A 543 22.37 24.66 -10.95
N LYS A 544 22.53 24.79 -9.63
CA LYS A 544 23.60 25.55 -8.99
C LYS A 544 24.25 24.72 -7.87
N PRO A 545 25.49 25.04 -7.48
CA PRO A 545 26.12 24.42 -6.31
C PRO A 545 25.23 24.59 -5.07
N GLY A 546 25.19 23.58 -4.21
CA GLY A 546 24.35 23.57 -3.02
C GLY A 546 23.79 22.20 -2.68
N ILE A 547 22.68 22.19 -1.96
CA ILE A 547 22.05 21.00 -1.38
C ILE A 547 21.01 20.40 -2.32
N TYR A 548 21.05 19.08 -2.49
CA TYR A 548 20.12 18.28 -3.28
C TYR A 548 19.52 17.19 -2.40
N CYS A 549 18.24 17.31 -2.07
CA CYS A 549 17.47 16.33 -1.30
C CYS A 549 16.68 15.45 -2.28
N ILE A 550 17.09 14.19 -2.45
CA ILE A 550 16.53 13.25 -3.43
C ILE A 550 15.95 12.02 -2.72
N GLY A 551 14.64 11.80 -2.84
CA GLY A 551 13.97 10.60 -2.35
C GLY A 551 14.45 9.34 -3.09
N ALA A 552 14.50 8.20 -2.40
CA ALA A 552 14.97 6.92 -2.91
C ALA A 552 14.28 6.49 -4.20
N THR A 553 12.97 6.70 -4.30
CA THR A 553 12.19 6.34 -5.49
C THR A 553 12.60 7.19 -6.70
N LEU A 554 12.87 8.47 -6.48
CA LEU A 554 13.30 9.38 -7.54
C LEU A 554 14.79 9.25 -7.85
N LEU A 555 15.62 8.86 -6.87
CA LEU A 555 17.02 8.53 -7.10
C LEU A 555 17.12 7.36 -8.09
N GLN A 556 16.25 6.36 -8.03
CA GLN A 556 16.18 5.29 -9.04
C GLN A 556 15.46 5.70 -10.33
N ASP A 557 14.72 6.82 -10.32
CA ASP A 557 14.03 7.38 -11.49
C ASP A 557 13.11 6.39 -12.22
N ALA A 558 12.49 5.43 -11.51
CA ALA A 558 11.79 4.31 -12.14
C ALA A 558 10.57 4.70 -12.99
N TYR A 559 9.99 5.87 -12.72
CA TYR A 559 8.83 6.41 -13.43
C TYR A 559 9.18 7.30 -14.62
N SER A 560 10.45 7.40 -14.98
CA SER A 560 10.93 8.22 -16.09
C SER A 560 11.03 7.42 -17.39
N PRO A 561 10.73 8.04 -18.54
CA PRO A 561 11.04 7.45 -19.85
C PRO A 561 12.56 7.31 -20.07
N TRP A 562 13.38 7.98 -19.27
CA TRP A 562 14.84 7.97 -19.34
C TRP A 562 15.52 7.14 -18.25
N ARG A 563 14.76 6.31 -17.51
CA ARG A 563 15.28 5.43 -16.44
C ARG A 563 16.39 4.48 -16.91
N GLY A 564 17.23 4.02 -16.00
CA GLY A 564 18.34 3.10 -16.29
C GLY A 564 19.70 3.79 -16.50
N ARG A 565 20.63 3.11 -17.17
CA ARG A 565 22.03 3.56 -17.32
C ARG A 565 22.15 4.79 -18.22
N TRP A 566 23.07 5.69 -17.90
CA TRP A 566 23.48 6.76 -18.83
C TRP A 566 24.25 6.16 -20.01
N THR A 567 23.90 6.54 -21.24
CA THR A 567 24.49 6.00 -22.48
C THR A 567 24.90 7.12 -23.41
N GLY A 568 25.81 6.85 -24.35
CA GLY A 568 26.23 7.83 -25.36
C GLY A 568 25.07 8.38 -26.20
N GLY A 569 24.05 7.56 -26.48
CA GLY A 569 22.83 8.03 -27.16
C GLY A 569 22.04 9.05 -26.34
N ARG A 570 21.89 8.82 -25.02
CA ARG A 570 21.23 9.77 -24.10
C ARG A 570 22.04 11.05 -23.96
N GLU A 571 23.36 10.92 -23.88
CA GLU A 571 24.27 12.07 -23.86
C GLU A 571 24.11 12.92 -25.12
N GLY A 572 24.09 12.31 -26.31
CA GLY A 572 23.89 13.05 -27.57
C GLY A 572 22.57 13.83 -27.59
N ILE A 573 21.45 13.19 -27.21
CA ILE A 573 20.14 13.85 -27.13
C ILE A 573 20.18 15.00 -26.11
N TYR A 574 20.75 14.74 -24.93
CA TYR A 574 20.87 15.73 -23.86
C TYR A 574 21.65 16.97 -24.32
N GLN A 575 22.82 16.79 -24.93
CA GLN A 575 23.67 17.90 -25.37
C GLN A 575 23.02 18.74 -26.47
N VAL A 576 22.33 18.09 -27.42
CA VAL A 576 21.58 18.80 -28.47
C VAL A 576 20.44 19.63 -27.87
N LEU A 577 19.63 19.03 -26.99
CA LEU A 577 18.53 19.73 -26.33
C LEU A 577 19.05 20.87 -25.45
N LEU A 578 20.11 20.64 -24.69
CA LEU A 578 20.70 21.64 -23.79
C LEU A 578 21.17 22.86 -24.56
N LYS A 579 21.93 22.66 -25.65
CA LYS A 579 22.45 23.74 -26.49
C LYS A 579 21.32 24.55 -27.12
N ASN A 580 20.35 23.88 -27.75
CA ASN A 580 19.27 24.53 -28.47
C ASN A 580 18.36 25.31 -27.51
N LEU A 581 17.89 24.66 -26.45
CA LEU A 581 16.90 25.24 -25.55
C LEU A 581 17.47 26.34 -24.67
N ARG A 582 18.74 26.26 -24.24
CA ARG A 582 19.38 27.43 -23.59
C ARG A 582 19.56 28.59 -24.55
N GLY A 583 19.86 28.33 -25.83
CA GLY A 583 19.88 29.35 -26.87
C GLY A 583 18.54 30.07 -27.02
N GLU A 584 17.45 29.31 -27.12
CA GLU A 584 16.09 29.83 -27.20
C GLU A 584 15.66 30.61 -25.96
N LEU A 585 15.98 30.10 -24.76
CA LEU A 585 15.70 30.78 -23.50
C LEU A 585 16.47 32.10 -23.38
N LYS A 586 17.75 32.12 -23.78
CA LYS A 586 18.58 33.33 -23.79
C LYS A 586 18.11 34.35 -24.83
N ALA A 587 17.64 33.89 -25.99
CA ALA A 587 17.07 34.74 -27.04
C ALA A 587 15.64 35.23 -26.71
N GLY A 588 15.01 34.70 -25.66
CA GLY A 588 13.63 35.02 -25.28
C GLY A 588 12.57 34.41 -26.21
N THR A 589 12.97 33.52 -27.13
CA THR A 589 12.04 32.87 -28.08
C THR A 589 11.25 31.73 -27.44
N ARG A 590 11.74 31.19 -26.31
CA ARG A 590 11.04 30.18 -25.50
C ARG A 590 10.72 30.72 -24.12
N LYS A 591 9.53 30.37 -23.61
CA LYS A 591 9.14 30.68 -22.23
C LYS A 591 9.76 29.65 -21.26
N PRO A 592 10.26 30.07 -20.08
CA PRO A 592 10.94 29.18 -19.14
C PRO A 592 9.94 28.44 -18.22
N TRP A 593 8.84 27.91 -18.75
CA TRP A 593 7.82 27.24 -17.94
C TRP A 593 7.71 25.77 -18.32
N ILE A 594 7.56 24.92 -17.32
CA ILE A 594 7.42 23.48 -17.47
C ILE A 594 6.11 23.06 -16.84
N LYS A 595 5.43 22.14 -17.50
CA LYS A 595 4.26 21.43 -16.99
C LYS A 595 4.59 19.94 -16.82
N ASP A 596 3.97 19.30 -15.84
CA ASP A 596 3.99 17.84 -15.74
C ASP A 596 3.42 17.20 -17.01
N PHE A 597 4.07 16.13 -17.48
CA PHE A 597 3.66 15.39 -18.69
C PHE A 597 3.48 16.31 -19.92
N ALA A 598 4.41 17.25 -20.12
CA ALA A 598 4.37 18.17 -21.25
C ALA A 598 4.34 17.43 -22.60
N GLU A 599 3.52 17.95 -23.52
CA GLU A 599 3.35 17.46 -24.89
C GLU A 599 3.59 18.61 -25.88
N GLY A 600 3.64 18.30 -27.17
CA GLY A 600 3.82 19.31 -28.23
C GLY A 600 5.08 20.16 -28.02
N ASP A 601 4.93 21.48 -28.17
CA ASP A 601 6.04 22.45 -28.13
C ASP A 601 6.76 22.54 -26.78
N ASP A 602 6.11 22.15 -25.69
CA ASP A 602 6.70 22.16 -24.33
C ASP A 602 7.48 20.87 -24.03
N LYS A 603 7.23 19.79 -24.78
CA LYS A 603 7.86 18.48 -24.58
C LYS A 603 9.40 18.54 -24.58
N PRO A 604 10.08 19.24 -25.51
CA PRO A 604 11.55 19.28 -25.53
C PRO A 604 12.16 19.84 -24.24
N LEU A 605 11.54 20.86 -23.63
CA LEU A 605 12.04 21.44 -22.38
C LEU A 605 11.84 20.52 -21.18
N ALA A 606 10.71 19.80 -21.13
CA ALA A 606 10.46 18.77 -20.13
C ALA A 606 11.41 17.57 -20.30
N ASP A 607 11.66 17.13 -21.54
CA ASP A 607 12.61 16.06 -21.85
C ASP A 607 14.03 16.46 -21.45
N LEU A 608 14.47 17.69 -21.75
CA LEU A 608 15.77 18.21 -21.32
C LEU A 608 15.92 18.13 -19.80
N GLU A 609 14.88 18.56 -19.06
CA GLU A 609 14.92 18.56 -17.61
C GLU A 609 14.99 17.14 -17.03
N ARG A 610 14.22 16.20 -17.60
CA ARG A 610 14.25 14.79 -17.21
C ARG A 610 15.57 14.11 -17.54
N LEU A 611 16.15 14.40 -18.71
CA LEU A 611 17.47 13.92 -19.10
C LEU A 611 18.56 14.49 -18.19
N ARG A 612 18.50 15.78 -17.86
CA ARG A 612 19.43 16.40 -16.90
C ARG A 612 19.37 15.70 -15.54
N PHE A 613 18.17 15.40 -15.06
CA PHE A 613 18.01 14.66 -13.81
C PHE A 613 18.51 13.22 -13.90
N ALA A 614 18.25 12.52 -15.01
CA ALA A 614 18.77 11.18 -15.24
C ALA A 614 20.32 11.16 -15.29
N ARG A 615 20.93 12.21 -15.88
CA ARG A 615 22.40 12.43 -15.88
C ARG A 615 22.92 12.63 -14.46
N LEU A 616 22.28 13.53 -13.70
CA LEU A 616 22.59 13.79 -12.30
C LEU A 616 22.48 12.53 -11.43
N THR A 617 21.35 11.82 -11.48
CA THR A 617 21.15 10.61 -10.67
C THR A 617 22.06 9.46 -11.06
N SER A 618 22.56 9.41 -12.30
CA SER A 618 23.58 8.44 -12.69
C SER A 618 24.89 8.64 -11.93
N TYR A 619 25.25 9.89 -11.65
CA TYR A 619 26.36 10.23 -10.75
C TYR A 619 26.00 9.99 -9.27
N LEU A 620 24.86 10.52 -8.81
CA LEU A 620 24.48 10.46 -7.39
C LEU A 620 24.29 9.03 -6.85
N ARG A 621 23.91 8.06 -7.69
CA ARG A 621 23.83 6.65 -7.28
C ARG A 621 25.18 6.03 -6.91
N LEU A 622 26.27 6.61 -7.40
CA LEU A 622 27.65 6.16 -7.12
C LEU A 622 28.31 7.02 -6.04
N ARG A 623 27.87 8.27 -5.88
CA ARG A 623 28.36 9.19 -4.85
C ARG A 623 27.77 8.84 -3.49
N ARG A 624 28.60 8.84 -2.45
CA ARG A 624 28.11 8.77 -1.07
C ARG A 624 27.24 10.00 -0.73
N PRO A 625 26.06 9.82 -0.12
CA PRO A 625 25.26 10.94 0.37
C PRO A 625 25.93 11.57 1.60
N ASP A 626 25.82 12.89 1.72
CA ASP A 626 26.29 13.66 2.88
C ASP A 626 25.41 13.43 4.11
N ALA A 627 24.12 13.12 3.89
CA ALA A 627 23.22 12.67 4.94
C ALA A 627 22.11 11.76 4.38
N ILE A 628 21.55 10.90 5.24
CA ILE A 628 20.38 10.08 4.94
C ILE A 628 19.29 10.44 5.94
N ILE A 629 18.15 10.91 5.42
CA ILE A 629 16.99 11.30 6.21
C ILE A 629 15.96 10.18 6.13
N GLY A 630 15.65 9.62 7.29
CA GLY A 630 14.62 8.59 7.45
C GLY A 630 14.81 7.31 6.64
N HIS A 631 16.06 7.01 6.27
CA HIS A 631 16.49 5.88 5.44
C HIS A 631 15.98 5.90 3.99
N SER A 632 15.28 6.96 3.57
CA SER A 632 14.59 7.00 2.29
C SER A 632 14.77 8.29 1.50
N THR A 633 15.41 9.31 2.09
CA THR A 633 15.83 10.53 1.40
C THR A 633 17.33 10.75 1.54
N PHE A 634 18.00 11.00 0.43
CA PHE A 634 19.44 11.19 0.34
C PHE A 634 19.77 12.67 0.11
N VAL A 635 20.69 13.20 0.90
CA VAL A 635 21.13 14.58 0.81
C VAL A 635 22.53 14.63 0.22
N TYR A 636 22.73 15.46 -0.80
CA TYR A 636 24.01 15.69 -1.45
C TYR A 636 24.32 17.18 -1.46
N ARG A 637 25.46 17.60 -0.93
CA ARG A 637 26.00 18.95 -1.06
C ARG A 637 27.00 18.98 -2.20
N LEU A 638 26.56 19.46 -3.36
CA LEU A 638 27.36 19.45 -4.59
C LEU A 638 28.15 20.74 -4.76
N SER A 639 29.42 20.60 -5.07
CA SER A 639 30.34 21.68 -5.42
C SER A 639 30.05 22.28 -6.80
N ALA A 640 30.68 23.42 -7.09
CA ALA A 640 30.57 24.03 -8.42
C ALA A 640 31.19 23.20 -9.53
N GLU A 641 32.28 22.49 -9.23
CA GLU A 641 32.88 21.55 -10.18
C GLU A 641 31.91 20.40 -10.50
N GLU A 642 31.35 19.75 -9.48
CA GLU A 642 30.41 18.64 -9.66
C GLU A 642 29.19 19.06 -10.49
N VAL A 643 28.55 20.19 -10.14
CA VAL A 643 27.39 20.68 -10.87
C VAL A 643 27.77 21.04 -12.31
N ASN A 644 28.89 21.73 -12.53
CA ASN A 644 29.36 22.08 -13.86
C ASN A 644 29.63 20.82 -14.71
N ILE A 645 30.29 19.79 -14.17
CA ILE A 645 30.53 18.54 -14.89
C ILE A 645 29.21 17.84 -15.23
N VAL A 646 28.30 17.71 -14.26
CA VAL A 646 27.03 17.00 -14.41
C VAL A 646 26.06 17.71 -15.35
N VAL A 647 26.11 19.04 -15.46
CA VAL A 647 25.19 19.82 -16.31
C VAL A 647 25.84 20.17 -17.64
N ASP A 648 27.08 20.65 -17.63
CA ASP A 648 27.72 21.28 -18.79
C ASP A 648 28.96 20.52 -19.29
N GLY A 649 29.53 19.65 -18.46
CA GLY A 649 30.74 18.91 -18.77
C GLY A 649 30.58 17.90 -19.90
N SER A 650 31.71 17.51 -20.50
CA SER A 650 31.77 16.42 -21.47
C SER A 650 31.43 15.06 -20.84
N LEU A 651 31.12 14.07 -21.67
CA LEU A 651 30.92 12.70 -21.22
C LEU A 651 32.16 12.14 -20.50
N GLU A 652 33.36 12.52 -20.96
CA GLU A 652 34.64 12.12 -20.35
C GLU A 652 34.80 12.71 -18.95
N ALA A 653 34.47 14.00 -18.76
CA ALA A 653 34.50 14.64 -17.45
C ALA A 653 33.50 13.99 -16.48
N LEU A 654 32.30 13.65 -16.96
CA LEU A 654 31.30 12.93 -16.16
C LEU A 654 31.77 11.53 -15.78
N ALA A 655 32.37 10.79 -16.72
CA ALA A 655 32.94 9.47 -16.46
C ALA A 655 34.04 9.54 -15.40
N GLY A 656 34.98 10.48 -15.53
CA GLY A 656 36.03 10.69 -14.53
C GLY A 656 35.48 11.10 -13.17
N LEU A 657 34.39 11.88 -13.11
CA LEU A 657 33.72 12.21 -11.85
C LEU A 657 33.06 10.97 -11.21
N MET A 658 32.42 10.12 -12.01
CA MET A 658 31.81 8.86 -11.55
C MET A 658 32.85 7.85 -11.06
N GLU A 659 34.01 7.76 -11.73
CA GLU A 659 35.15 6.94 -11.30
C GLU A 659 35.71 7.41 -9.96
N ARG A 660 35.85 8.73 -9.76
CA ARG A 660 36.27 9.29 -8.45
C ARG A 660 35.30 8.92 -7.35
N ALA A 661 33.99 8.99 -7.61
CA ALA A 661 32.97 8.61 -6.62
C ALA A 661 33.01 7.11 -6.28
N LEU A 662 33.30 6.24 -7.27
CA LEU A 662 33.45 4.81 -7.05
C LEU A 662 34.74 4.44 -6.30
N ALA A 663 35.79 5.23 -6.47
CA ALA A 663 37.10 4.99 -5.87
C ALA A 663 37.23 5.52 -4.44
N ASP A 664 36.24 6.26 -3.92
CA ASP A 664 36.24 6.77 -2.55
C ASP A 664 36.23 5.59 -1.56
N PRO A 665 37.34 5.35 -0.81
CA PRO A 665 37.47 4.20 0.08
C PRO A 665 36.55 4.26 1.30
N ALA A 666 35.79 5.35 1.48
CA ALA A 666 34.78 5.49 2.50
C ALA A 666 33.42 4.87 2.13
N TYR A 667 33.35 4.03 1.07
CA TYR A 667 32.14 3.37 0.56
C TYR A 667 32.22 1.84 0.48
#